data_AF-A0AAU7QVN2-F1
#
_entry.id   AF-A0AAU7QVN2-F1
#
_cell.length_a   1.000
_cell.length_b   1.000
_cell.length_c   1.000
_cell.angle_alpha   90.00
_cell.angle_beta   90.00
_cell.angle_gamma   90.00
#
_symmetry.space_group_name_H-M   'P 1'
#
loop_
_entity.id
_entity.type
_entity.pdbx_description
1 polymer ?
#
loop_
_entity_poly.entity_id
_entity_poly.type
_entity_poly.pdbx_seq_one_letter_code
_entity_poly.pdbx_strand_id
1 'polypeptide(L)'
;MKVPKPRSERASAVSPLPRDMVWLSALHRSVAEGKTLSAADRELIRGRAGEPAGIAAIRYAEMLVDIEVRIAEVTGGKVDDLARLRDELALRREEAVETFRAACHARGAPVSGESPSEPVKAQVVREIARSAFDKAFAEARRRRGEQRAEPSPPTENVWSWLYTHRGESLPELSGEVQRLRKLDRAHFVREAVADVGRWNHDESLAHPAVAEQWAAATEDIVTELVVARRSAEAATRAQEGKSTIARLRRAGESYARGSARCLEAQLTVLEWRSRRPHRDGKTVNGRVDALAEAVDAVRRADPALARQVDRAIKEHKRQCRNPGAKRSHVTCTATIVQAVRERLQPLDQPSPAGTPITAPPVDLPGPTTTPPVDTGCTEADAATDPSTVSACDHPRDTFLCPDLLKEIPTELARMVGVVSIAFTEERFGFAWISEHGELRIGADQALNEHDAWLQAICHAALDLGGELSNVQIVCRDQRAASVATYVVDRQLVPEALGFPVSARTRDLLRALLRRRGKLFATGDDCAERHRGAEAAHRLAVAALAAGRGKGRAAHVKALADKVSEEFQRLADTTNVTTASAPPDGPDDRRPRWTLALGRAQIIGGWCPLPGPLNGMPAAGGRIALTVDHAGSERVESEVLIRQVGPRWELHGVVWPTALLPGTEMTLEWGSADGALTARTHLLHKPQRVDGDTYRHHYNLQVVVRENAPGSESTSKVPDLSDSGWVLRTLRKLGHLSPDGSAVLAEDALVRNCVELGLPPDRSERIRRAVHDLIRDRRITRIPGSLDHEGMPSYPPRRGQEPVDLLRYTPTVTSVTPEHDHRTSDRRSRRDHWVDGFVRRLPAGARASADMIQAHREAVRAAAIVDRPLPDGFTYVRRHRRTR
;
A
#
# COMPACT_ATOMS: atom_id res chain seq x y z
N MET A 1 16.79 38.29 1.60
CA MET A 1 16.37 38.80 2.92
C MET A 1 17.49 38.54 3.92
N LYS A 2 17.94 39.55 4.69
CA LYS A 2 18.87 39.32 5.81
C LYS A 2 18.04 38.69 6.95
N VAL A 3 18.27 37.43 7.27
CA VAL A 3 17.60 36.73 8.37
C VAL A 3 18.27 37.13 9.69
N PRO A 4 17.52 37.59 10.72
CA PRO A 4 18.09 37.92 12.02
C PRO A 4 18.61 36.66 12.72
N LYS A 5 19.83 36.75 13.29
CA LYS A 5 20.50 35.66 14.01
C LYS A 5 19.81 35.46 15.38
N PRO A 6 19.44 34.23 15.79
CA PRO A 6 18.84 34.00 17.11
C PRO A 6 19.86 34.17 18.24
N ARG A 7 19.44 34.76 19.36
CA ARG A 7 20.21 34.82 20.62
C ARG A 7 20.22 33.43 21.27
N SER A 8 21.39 32.95 21.70
CA SER A 8 21.54 31.66 22.37
C SER A 8 21.07 31.72 23.82
N GLU A 9 19.80 31.41 24.07
CA GLU A 9 19.31 31.07 25.41
C GLU A 9 18.85 29.61 25.38
N ARG A 10 19.40 28.79 26.29
CA ARG A 10 18.94 27.42 26.54
C ARG A 10 17.51 27.48 27.07
N ALA A 11 16.52 27.20 26.22
CA ALA A 11 15.11 27.14 26.61
C ALA A 11 14.51 25.74 26.33
N SER A 12 13.72 25.31 27.32
CA SER A 12 12.70 24.25 27.40
C SER A 12 12.30 23.48 26.13
N ALA A 13 11.96 22.19 26.31
CA ALA A 13 11.51 21.22 25.33
C ALA A 13 10.14 21.51 24.64
N VAL A 14 9.64 22.74 24.70
CA VAL A 14 8.41 23.18 24.03
C VAL A 14 8.83 24.07 22.86
N SER A 15 8.81 23.52 21.66
CA SER A 15 9.34 24.16 20.44
C SER A 15 8.54 25.42 20.03
N PRO A 16 9.14 26.63 19.97
CA PRO A 16 8.50 27.84 19.46
C PRO A 16 8.56 27.84 17.93
N LEU A 17 7.72 26.98 17.34
CA LEU A 17 7.78 26.53 15.97
C LEU A 17 7.68 27.57 14.82
N PRO A 18 7.29 28.85 14.99
CA PRO A 18 7.35 29.79 13.87
C PRO A 18 8.75 30.28 13.51
N ARG A 19 9.59 30.60 14.51
CA ARG A 19 10.91 31.22 14.25
C ARG A 19 11.92 30.21 13.76
N ASP A 20 11.93 29.02 14.35
CA ASP A 20 12.86 27.96 13.99
C ASP A 20 12.58 27.41 12.59
N MET A 21 11.31 27.24 12.20
CA MET A 21 10.94 26.73 10.88
C MET A 21 11.34 27.68 9.75
N VAL A 22 11.11 28.99 9.91
CA VAL A 22 11.49 30.00 8.90
C VAL A 22 13.00 30.01 8.71
N TRP A 23 13.77 29.96 9.81
CA TRP A 23 15.21 29.95 9.73
C TRP A 23 15.76 28.65 9.12
N LEU A 24 15.28 27.48 9.58
CA LEU A 24 15.64 26.18 9.01
C LEU A 24 15.30 26.11 7.50
N SER A 25 14.16 26.64 7.07
CA SER A 25 13.80 26.66 5.64
C SER A 25 14.79 27.48 4.81
N ALA A 26 15.29 28.59 5.36
CA ALA A 26 16.28 29.43 4.68
C ALA A 26 17.63 28.72 4.57
N LEU A 27 18.01 27.94 5.59
CA LEU A 27 19.19 27.10 5.55
C LEU A 27 19.04 25.99 4.50
N HIS A 28 17.93 25.24 4.50
CA HIS A 28 17.67 24.19 3.51
C HIS A 28 17.65 24.73 2.07
N ARG A 29 17.02 25.89 1.85
CA ARG A 29 17.08 26.60 0.56
C ARG A 29 18.52 26.93 0.18
N SER A 30 19.33 27.45 1.12
CA SER A 30 20.73 27.79 0.84
C SER A 30 21.56 26.56 0.44
N VAL A 31 21.34 25.40 1.07
CA VAL A 31 21.99 24.14 0.65
C VAL A 31 21.52 23.71 -0.75
N ALA A 32 20.24 23.85 -1.07
CA ALA A 32 19.70 23.49 -2.39
C ALA A 32 20.20 24.45 -3.50
N GLU A 33 20.47 25.71 -3.16
CA GLU A 33 21.14 26.68 -4.04
C GLU A 33 22.67 26.43 -4.16
N GLY A 34 23.22 25.40 -3.52
CA GLY A 34 24.66 25.09 -3.54
C GLY A 34 25.52 26.05 -2.71
N LYS A 35 24.93 26.83 -1.80
CA LYS A 35 25.67 27.76 -0.94
C LYS A 35 26.35 27.02 0.21
N THR A 36 27.59 27.39 0.49
CA THR A 36 28.34 26.87 1.63
C THR A 36 27.77 27.43 2.93
N LEU A 37 27.24 26.56 3.78
CA LEU A 37 26.76 26.92 5.11
C LEU A 37 27.91 27.02 6.13
N SER A 38 27.72 27.84 7.16
CA SER A 38 28.65 27.88 8.30
C SER A 38 28.67 26.52 9.01
N ALA A 39 29.75 26.21 9.76
CA ALA A 39 29.84 24.96 10.51
C ALA A 39 28.67 24.79 11.51
N ALA A 40 28.27 25.88 12.17
CA ALA A 40 27.14 25.88 13.10
C ALA A 40 25.81 25.59 12.41
N ASP A 41 25.57 26.19 11.23
CA ASP A 41 24.34 25.94 10.46
C ASP A 41 24.28 24.52 9.90
N ARG A 42 25.42 23.97 9.47
CA ARG A 42 25.52 22.56 9.05
C ARG A 42 25.23 21.61 10.20
N GLU A 43 25.76 21.89 11.38
CA GLU A 43 25.50 21.10 12.58
C GLU A 43 24.02 21.15 12.95
N LEU A 44 23.40 22.32 12.85
CA LEU A 44 21.97 22.47 13.12
C LEU A 44 21.10 21.68 12.14
N ILE A 45 21.35 21.78 10.82
CA ILE A 45 20.63 20.97 9.83
C ILE A 45 20.82 19.49 10.15
N ARG A 46 22.05 19.05 10.44
CA ARG A 46 22.35 17.65 10.72
C ARG A 46 21.65 17.16 11.99
N GLY A 47 21.66 17.97 13.05
CA GLY A 47 21.01 17.64 14.32
C GLY A 47 19.48 17.56 14.21
N ARG A 48 18.88 18.26 13.25
CA ARG A 48 17.43 18.22 12.95
C ARG A 48 17.08 17.28 11.79
N ALA A 49 18.08 16.64 11.17
CA ALA A 49 17.86 15.73 10.06
C ALA A 49 17.11 14.49 10.57
N GLY A 50 15.95 14.20 9.96
CA GLY A 50 15.08 13.12 10.42
C GLY A 50 14.19 13.49 11.62
N GLU A 51 14.07 14.76 11.99
CA GLU A 51 12.98 15.22 12.85
C GLU A 51 11.80 15.73 12.02
N PRO A 52 10.54 15.57 12.48
CA PRO A 52 9.36 16.13 11.79
C PRO A 52 9.49 17.60 11.44
N ALA A 53 10.02 18.41 12.37
CA ALA A 53 10.22 19.86 12.17
C ALA A 53 11.25 20.19 11.08
N GLY A 54 12.35 19.42 10.99
CA GLY A 54 13.35 19.58 9.94
C GLY A 54 12.77 19.28 8.56
N ILE A 55 12.02 18.20 8.45
CA ILE A 55 11.34 17.80 7.20
C ILE A 55 10.28 18.82 6.79
N ALA A 56 9.50 19.32 7.75
CA ALA A 56 8.53 20.39 7.53
C ALA A 56 9.19 21.69 7.07
N ALA A 57 10.38 22.02 7.58
CA ALA A 57 11.15 23.17 7.12
C ALA A 57 11.61 23.04 5.66
N ILE A 58 11.97 21.84 5.19
CA ILE A 58 12.24 21.58 3.76
C ILE A 58 10.96 21.82 2.94
N ARG A 59 9.81 21.28 3.39
CA ARG A 59 8.51 21.52 2.73
C ARG A 59 8.15 23.00 2.68
N TYR A 60 8.43 23.74 3.74
CA TYR A 60 8.19 25.18 3.77
C TYR A 60 9.06 25.91 2.73
N ALA A 61 10.36 25.58 2.66
CA ALA A 61 11.26 26.11 1.64
C ALA A 61 10.79 25.79 0.22
N GLU A 62 10.43 24.53 -0.04
CA GLU A 62 9.90 24.04 -1.32
C GLU A 62 8.69 24.89 -1.77
N MET A 63 7.71 25.07 -0.89
CA MET A 63 6.51 25.84 -1.21
C MET A 63 6.78 27.34 -1.37
N LEU A 64 7.72 27.92 -0.63
CA LEU A 64 8.12 29.32 -0.85
C LEU A 64 8.72 29.51 -2.25
N VAL A 65 9.55 28.57 -2.72
CA VAL A 65 10.10 28.62 -4.09
C VAL A 65 9.00 28.41 -5.14
N ASP A 66 8.00 27.53 -4.91
CA ASP A 66 6.84 27.40 -5.80
C ASP A 66 6.06 28.73 -5.95
N ILE A 67 5.95 29.52 -4.87
CA ILE A 67 5.32 30.85 -4.93
C ILE A 67 6.18 31.84 -5.71
N GLU A 68 7.50 31.79 -5.58
CA GLU A 68 8.41 32.61 -6.39
C GLU A 68 8.32 32.26 -7.87
N VAL A 69 8.25 30.97 -8.22
CA VAL A 69 7.99 30.49 -9.59
C VAL A 69 6.70 31.13 -10.14
N ARG A 70 5.59 31.03 -9.41
CA ARG A 70 4.30 31.58 -9.85
C ARG A 70 4.31 33.09 -9.99
N ILE A 71 4.97 33.80 -9.08
CA ILE A 71 5.14 35.25 -9.21
C ILE A 71 5.97 35.57 -10.46
N ALA A 72 7.07 34.85 -10.69
CA ALA A 72 7.89 35.01 -11.89
C ALA A 72 7.06 34.77 -13.16
N GLU A 73 6.29 33.68 -13.24
CA GLU A 73 5.38 33.39 -14.37
C GLU A 73 4.40 34.54 -14.64
N VAL A 74 3.73 35.06 -13.60
CA VAL A 74 2.75 36.15 -13.75
C VAL A 74 3.41 37.48 -14.11
N THR A 75 4.67 37.68 -13.74
CA THR A 75 5.43 38.91 -14.01
C THR A 75 6.36 38.84 -15.24
N GLY A 76 6.44 37.70 -15.93
CA GLY A 76 7.36 37.48 -17.04
C GLY A 76 8.85 37.35 -16.63
N GLY A 77 9.11 36.90 -15.41
CA GLY A 77 10.46 36.64 -14.89
C GLY A 77 11.05 35.29 -15.33
N LYS A 78 12.32 35.05 -14.99
CA LYS A 78 12.99 33.75 -15.25
C LYS A 78 12.44 32.66 -14.34
N VAL A 79 11.93 31.58 -14.92
CA VAL A 79 11.27 30.47 -14.19
C VAL A 79 12.19 29.27 -13.96
N ASP A 80 13.06 28.96 -14.92
CA ASP A 80 13.78 27.68 -14.97
C ASP A 80 14.69 27.43 -13.75
N ASP A 81 15.40 28.46 -13.27
CA ASP A 81 16.28 28.34 -12.10
C ASP A 81 15.48 28.08 -10.81
N LEU A 82 14.32 28.74 -10.68
CA LEU A 82 13.44 28.56 -9.52
C LEU A 82 12.72 27.21 -9.57
N ALA A 83 12.32 26.76 -10.76
CA ALA A 83 11.71 25.44 -10.95
C ALA A 83 12.69 24.32 -10.56
N ARG A 84 13.95 24.39 -11.04
CA ARG A 84 15.00 23.45 -10.65
C ARG A 84 15.26 23.44 -9.14
N LEU A 85 15.31 24.62 -8.52
CA LEU A 85 15.49 24.73 -7.07
C LEU A 85 14.31 24.13 -6.28
N ARG A 86 13.07 24.34 -6.74
CA ARG A 86 11.88 23.72 -6.15
C ARG A 86 11.97 22.20 -6.24
N ASP A 87 12.36 21.67 -7.39
CA ASP A 87 12.40 20.22 -7.63
C ASP A 87 13.50 19.55 -6.79
N GLU A 88 14.67 20.17 -6.63
CA GLU A 88 15.72 19.72 -5.69
C GLU A 88 15.23 19.69 -4.23
N LEU A 89 14.49 20.72 -3.79
CA LEU A 89 13.91 20.75 -2.45
C LEU A 89 12.83 19.67 -2.26
N ALA A 90 12.02 19.41 -3.30
CA ALA A 90 11.02 18.36 -3.28
C ALA A 90 11.66 16.98 -3.16
N LEU A 91 12.72 16.70 -3.92
CA LEU A 91 13.48 15.45 -3.84
C LEU A 91 14.05 15.23 -2.44
N ARG A 92 14.73 16.23 -1.87
CA ARG A 92 15.28 16.14 -0.51
C ARG A 92 14.21 15.93 0.56
N ARG A 93 13.04 16.56 0.41
CA ARG A 93 11.92 16.34 1.32
C ARG A 93 11.50 14.86 1.27
N GLU A 94 11.38 14.29 0.08
CA GLU A 94 10.97 12.88 -0.10
C GLU A 94 11.97 11.92 0.52
N GLU A 95 13.27 12.12 0.26
CA GLU A 95 14.35 11.34 0.89
C GLU A 95 14.30 11.42 2.43
N ALA A 96 14.05 12.61 2.97
CA ALA A 96 13.98 12.83 4.42
C ALA A 96 12.72 12.20 5.03
N VAL A 97 11.56 12.28 4.37
CA VAL A 97 10.32 11.59 4.77
C VAL A 97 10.52 10.08 4.77
N GLU A 98 11.15 9.53 3.73
CA GLU A 98 11.39 8.09 3.63
C GLU A 98 12.38 7.58 4.67
N THR A 99 13.47 8.33 4.90
CA THR A 99 14.42 8.03 5.98
C THR A 99 13.71 8.04 7.34
N PHE A 100 12.83 9.01 7.57
CA PHE A 100 12.04 9.09 8.79
C PHE A 100 11.06 7.94 8.96
N ARG A 101 10.34 7.56 7.90
CA ARG A 101 9.43 6.41 7.89
C ARG A 101 10.19 5.13 8.17
N ALA A 102 11.35 4.92 7.52
CA ALA A 102 12.21 3.77 7.77
C ALA A 102 12.66 3.72 9.24
N ALA A 103 13.06 4.86 9.82
CA ALA A 103 13.41 4.94 11.24
C ALA A 103 12.22 4.63 12.16
N CYS A 104 11.02 5.13 11.84
CA CYS A 104 9.79 4.78 12.56
C CYS A 104 9.48 3.28 12.47
N HIS A 105 9.55 2.70 11.28
CA HIS A 105 9.36 1.26 11.10
C HIS A 105 10.41 0.44 11.86
N ALA A 106 11.67 0.85 11.84
CA ALA A 106 12.73 0.18 12.62
C ALA A 106 12.47 0.27 14.13
N ARG A 107 11.93 1.40 14.63
CA ARG A 107 11.53 1.56 16.04
C ARG A 107 10.27 0.76 16.41
N GLY A 108 9.32 0.65 15.48
CA GLY A 108 8.06 -0.06 15.68
C GLY A 108 8.15 -1.57 15.43
N ALA A 109 9.15 -2.01 14.67
CA ALA A 109 9.49 -3.40 14.50
C ALA A 109 9.80 -3.98 15.89
N PRO A 110 9.27 -5.17 16.24
CA PRO A 110 9.75 -5.86 17.43
C PRO A 110 11.26 -5.96 17.28
N VAL A 111 12.02 -5.47 18.26
CA VAL A 111 13.48 -5.64 18.28
C VAL A 111 13.71 -7.14 18.20
N SER A 112 14.05 -7.67 17.02
CA SER A 112 14.14 -9.11 16.73
C SER A 112 15.22 -9.83 17.54
N GLY A 113 15.83 -9.17 18.53
CA GLY A 113 16.77 -9.75 19.50
C GLY A 113 16.40 -9.58 20.98
N GLU A 114 15.28 -8.94 21.31
CA GLU A 114 14.89 -8.63 22.70
C GLU A 114 13.42 -8.94 23.05
N SER A 115 12.79 -9.89 22.35
CA SER A 115 11.86 -10.71 23.13
C SER A 115 12.74 -11.45 24.14
N PRO A 116 12.53 -11.31 25.47
CA PRO A 116 13.28 -12.09 26.45
C PRO A 116 13.20 -13.54 25.97
N SER A 117 14.35 -14.13 25.65
CA SER A 117 14.34 -15.46 25.03
C SER A 117 13.53 -16.34 25.96
N GLU A 118 12.41 -16.84 25.47
CA GLU A 118 11.54 -17.67 26.27
C GLU A 118 12.41 -18.78 26.89
N PRO A 119 12.40 -18.98 28.22
CA PRO A 119 13.30 -19.94 28.85
C PRO A 119 13.17 -21.28 28.13
N VAL A 120 14.30 -21.95 27.83
CA VAL A 120 14.31 -23.24 27.10
C VAL A 120 13.28 -24.22 27.65
N LYS A 121 13.15 -24.26 28.98
CA LYS A 121 12.18 -25.10 29.67
C LYS A 121 10.73 -24.78 29.26
N ALA A 122 10.36 -23.50 29.17
CA ALA A 122 9.03 -23.09 28.71
C ALA A 122 8.80 -23.44 27.24
N GLN A 123 9.79 -23.22 26.36
CA GLN A 123 9.68 -23.61 24.95
C GLN A 123 9.46 -25.12 24.77
N VAL A 124 10.27 -25.94 25.46
CA VAL A 124 10.16 -27.41 25.39
C VAL A 124 8.81 -27.89 25.92
N VAL A 125 8.36 -27.36 27.07
CA VAL A 125 7.06 -27.75 27.64
C VAL A 125 5.92 -27.31 26.72
N ARG A 126 5.97 -26.12 26.12
CA ARG A 126 4.97 -25.67 25.15
C ARG A 126 4.87 -26.62 23.94
N GLU A 127 6.00 -27.01 23.37
CA GLU A 127 6.02 -27.87 22.18
C GLU A 127 5.49 -29.29 22.43
N ILE A 128 5.62 -29.79 23.66
CA ILE A 128 5.20 -31.16 24.01
C ILE A 128 3.77 -31.16 24.55
N ALA A 129 3.43 -30.23 25.44
CA ALA A 129 2.13 -30.18 26.11
C ALA A 129 1.08 -29.35 25.35
N ARG A 130 1.49 -28.56 24.35
CA ARG A 130 0.65 -27.72 23.47
C ARG A 130 -0.51 -27.04 24.23
N SER A 131 -1.74 -27.54 24.03
CA SER A 131 -2.98 -26.99 24.58
C SER A 131 -2.99 -26.87 26.11
N ALA A 132 -2.35 -27.81 26.83
CA ALA A 132 -2.27 -27.75 28.29
C ALA A 132 -1.37 -26.61 28.77
N PHE A 133 -0.25 -26.36 28.07
CA PHE A 133 0.62 -25.22 28.35
C PHE A 133 -0.05 -23.90 28.00
N ASP A 134 -0.72 -23.80 26.86
CA ASP A 134 -1.40 -22.57 26.44
C ASP A 134 -2.51 -22.18 27.42
N LYS A 135 -3.28 -23.16 27.92
CA LYS A 135 -4.29 -22.96 28.96
C LYS A 135 -3.65 -22.47 30.27
N ALA A 136 -2.57 -23.11 30.71
CA ALA A 136 -1.85 -22.74 31.93
C ALA A 136 -1.21 -21.35 31.82
N PHE A 137 -0.64 -21.00 30.67
CA PHE A 137 -0.05 -19.70 30.39
C PHE A 137 -1.10 -18.59 30.36
N ALA A 138 -2.23 -18.82 29.69
CA ALA A 138 -3.35 -17.89 29.74
C ALA A 138 -3.83 -17.65 31.18
N GLU A 139 -3.95 -18.70 32.00
CA GLU A 139 -4.35 -18.58 33.40
C GLU A 139 -3.33 -17.86 34.29
N ALA A 140 -2.03 -18.11 34.10
CA ALA A 140 -0.96 -17.38 34.79
C ALA A 140 -1.01 -15.88 34.45
N ARG A 141 -1.19 -15.54 33.17
CA ARG A 141 -1.39 -14.15 32.74
C ARG A 141 -2.65 -13.51 33.34
N ARG A 142 -3.76 -14.27 33.44
CA ARG A 142 -4.99 -13.80 34.11
C ARG A 142 -4.75 -13.44 35.56
N ARG A 143 -4.11 -14.33 36.32
CA ARG A 143 -3.83 -14.12 37.76
C ARG A 143 -2.90 -12.92 38.00
N ARG A 144 -2.01 -12.63 37.06
CA ARG A 144 -1.10 -11.46 37.10
C ARG A 144 -1.72 -10.16 36.58
N GLY A 145 -2.97 -10.18 36.12
CA GLY A 145 -3.62 -9.01 35.52
C GLY A 145 -3.06 -8.62 34.14
N GLU A 146 -2.25 -9.49 33.52
CA GLU A 146 -1.64 -9.29 32.19
C GLU A 146 -2.60 -9.62 31.04
N GLN A 147 -3.91 -9.59 31.30
CA GLN A 147 -4.97 -9.93 30.35
C GLN A 147 -5.14 -8.92 29.22
N ARG A 148 -4.59 -7.71 29.34
CA ARG A 148 -4.60 -6.77 28.23
C ARG A 148 -3.65 -7.31 27.17
N ALA A 149 -4.22 -7.72 26.03
CA ALA A 149 -3.47 -7.74 24.76
C ALA A 149 -2.60 -6.48 24.71
N GLU A 150 -1.35 -6.60 24.26
CA GLU A 150 -0.49 -5.42 24.08
C GLU A 150 -1.37 -4.34 23.46
N PRO A 151 -1.63 -3.22 24.15
CA PRO A 151 -2.63 -2.29 23.69
C PRO A 151 -2.15 -1.81 22.33
N SER A 152 -2.84 -2.24 21.27
CA SER A 152 -2.57 -1.74 19.94
C SER A 152 -2.72 -0.22 20.04
N PRO A 153 -1.77 0.56 19.49
CA PRO A 153 -1.88 2.00 19.53
C PRO A 153 -3.25 2.38 18.95
N PRO A 154 -4.05 3.18 19.66
CA PRO A 154 -5.38 3.52 19.19
C PRO A 154 -5.26 4.32 17.90
N THR A 155 -6.27 4.23 17.04
CA THR A 155 -6.31 5.01 15.81
C THR A 155 -6.44 6.51 16.09
N GLU A 156 -7.05 6.86 17.22
CA GLU A 156 -7.31 8.22 17.68
C GLU A 156 -6.80 8.43 19.11
N ASN A 157 -6.50 9.68 19.46
CA ASN A 157 -6.02 10.06 20.79
C ASN A 157 -4.71 9.37 21.21
N VAL A 158 -3.85 9.11 20.22
CA VAL A 158 -2.51 8.51 20.35
C VAL A 158 -1.68 9.30 21.36
N TRP A 159 -1.80 10.63 21.35
CA TRP A 159 -1.07 11.49 22.30
C TRP A 159 -1.44 11.16 23.75
N SER A 160 -2.74 11.14 24.10
CA SER A 160 -3.14 10.84 25.49
C SER A 160 -2.83 9.39 25.86
N TRP A 161 -2.98 8.49 24.89
CA TRP A 161 -2.65 7.08 25.05
C TRP A 161 -1.17 6.90 25.38
N LEU A 162 -0.26 7.56 24.67
CA LEU A 162 1.17 7.45 24.90
C LEU A 162 1.58 7.85 26.32
N TYR A 163 1.07 8.98 26.83
CA TYR A 163 1.37 9.41 28.20
C TYR A 163 0.84 8.40 29.23
N THR A 164 -0.42 7.99 29.06
CA THR A 164 -1.06 7.00 29.94
C THR A 164 -0.27 5.69 29.99
N HIS A 165 0.28 5.24 28.86
CA HIS A 165 0.99 3.96 28.77
C HIS A 165 2.48 4.05 29.10
N ARG A 166 3.07 5.25 29.11
CA ARG A 166 4.43 5.48 29.62
C ARG A 166 4.47 5.63 31.14
N GLY A 167 3.32 5.68 31.80
CA GLY A 167 3.24 6.01 33.22
C GLY A 167 3.68 7.46 33.52
N GLU A 168 3.78 8.29 32.48
CA GLU A 168 4.07 9.71 32.61
C GLU A 168 2.76 10.44 32.89
N SER A 169 2.76 11.31 33.89
CA SER A 169 1.62 12.21 34.11
C SER A 169 1.40 13.06 32.86
N LEU A 170 0.17 13.06 32.36
CA LEU A 170 -0.24 13.94 31.27
C LEU A 170 0.10 15.39 31.66
N PRO A 171 0.89 16.12 30.86
CA PRO A 171 1.17 17.52 31.15
C PRO A 171 -0.16 18.29 31.16
N GLU A 172 -0.32 19.20 32.12
CA GLU A 172 -1.49 20.06 32.16
C GLU A 172 -1.56 20.88 30.88
N LEU A 173 -2.57 20.59 30.05
CA LEU A 173 -2.81 21.31 28.82
C LEU A 173 -3.47 22.65 29.15
N SER A 174 -2.99 23.73 28.53
CA SER A 174 -3.67 25.02 28.62
C SER A 174 -5.13 24.90 28.17
N GLY A 175 -6.02 25.73 28.72
CA GLY A 175 -7.44 25.72 28.37
C GLY A 175 -7.68 25.87 26.86
N GLU A 176 -6.80 26.61 26.18
CA GLU A 176 -6.84 26.80 24.73
C GLU A 176 -6.47 25.53 23.95
N VAL A 177 -5.41 24.81 24.34
CA VAL A 177 -5.06 23.52 23.73
C VAL A 177 -6.18 22.49 23.95
N GLN A 178 -6.80 22.49 25.13
CA GLN A 178 -7.95 21.61 25.40
C GLN A 178 -9.17 21.97 24.53
N ARG A 179 -9.41 23.26 24.31
CA ARG A 179 -10.47 23.75 23.41
C ARG A 179 -10.23 23.28 21.98
N LEU A 180 -9.03 23.52 21.44
CA LEU A 180 -8.67 23.15 20.06
C LEU A 180 -8.82 21.65 19.80
N ARG A 181 -8.44 20.80 20.76
CA ARG A 181 -8.61 19.34 20.65
C ARG A 181 -10.05 18.87 20.58
N LYS A 182 -10.98 19.66 21.12
CA LYS A 182 -12.43 19.36 21.19
C LYS A 182 -13.22 19.99 20.05
N LEU A 183 -12.60 20.84 19.22
CA LEU A 183 -13.27 21.40 18.05
C LEU A 183 -13.63 20.27 17.08
N ASP A 184 -14.79 20.38 16.46
CA ASP A 184 -15.08 19.57 15.27
C ASP A 184 -14.15 19.96 14.12
N ARG A 185 -14.04 19.06 13.14
CA ARG A 185 -13.14 19.21 11.99
C ARG A 185 -13.34 20.53 11.26
N ALA A 186 -14.58 20.95 11.02
CA ALA A 186 -14.86 22.17 10.25
C ALA A 186 -14.45 23.45 11.01
N HIS A 187 -14.68 23.49 12.32
CA HIS A 187 -14.23 24.60 13.16
C HIS A 187 -12.71 24.63 13.28
N PHE A 188 -12.07 23.46 13.45
CA PHE A 188 -10.62 23.35 13.51
C PHE A 188 -9.95 23.84 12.22
N VAL A 189 -10.45 23.43 11.05
CA VAL A 189 -9.95 23.90 9.74
C VAL A 189 -9.98 25.42 9.64
N ARG A 190 -11.08 26.07 10.08
CA ARG A 190 -11.18 27.53 10.05
C ARG A 190 -10.15 28.22 10.95
N GLU A 191 -9.95 27.72 12.17
CA GLU A 191 -8.94 28.25 13.10
C GLU A 191 -7.52 28.06 12.55
N ALA A 192 -7.23 26.86 12.03
CA ALA A 192 -5.93 26.54 11.43
C ALA A 192 -5.60 27.41 10.22
N VAL A 193 -6.55 27.60 9.29
CA VAL A 193 -6.40 28.49 8.13
C VAL A 193 -6.23 29.94 8.55
N ALA A 194 -6.97 30.39 9.57
CA ALA A 194 -6.83 31.74 10.10
C ALA A 194 -5.45 31.97 10.75
N ASP A 195 -4.94 30.99 11.50
CA ASP A 195 -3.63 31.07 12.15
C ASP A 195 -2.48 31.17 11.15
N VAL A 196 -2.45 30.28 10.14
CA VAL A 196 -1.36 30.29 9.15
C VAL A 196 -1.37 31.55 8.28
N GLY A 197 -2.47 32.31 8.27
CA GLY A 197 -2.57 33.64 7.66
C GLY A 197 -2.00 34.78 8.52
N ARG A 198 -1.89 34.59 9.85
CA ARG A 198 -1.36 35.61 10.78
C ARG A 198 0.16 35.60 10.78
N TRP A 199 0.76 36.71 11.22
CA TRP A 199 2.22 36.78 11.41
C TRP A 199 2.65 36.25 12.78
N ASN A 200 1.81 36.47 13.79
CA ASN A 200 1.95 35.91 15.12
C ASN A 200 1.05 34.68 15.23
N HIS A 201 1.67 33.51 15.31
CA HIS A 201 0.98 32.24 15.44
C HIS A 201 0.49 32.02 16.86
N ASP A 202 -0.66 31.37 17.00
CA ASP A 202 -1.15 30.84 18.26
C ASP A 202 -0.27 29.64 18.67
N GLU A 203 0.48 29.80 19.76
CA GLU A 203 1.33 28.74 20.31
C GLU A 203 0.53 27.47 20.64
N SER A 204 -0.77 27.61 20.93
CA SER A 204 -1.67 26.50 21.23
C SER A 204 -1.92 25.60 20.02
N LEU A 205 -1.96 26.17 18.81
CA LEU A 205 -2.09 25.40 17.55
C LEU A 205 -0.79 24.69 17.16
N ALA A 206 0.35 25.14 17.68
CA ALA A 206 1.64 24.48 17.53
C ALA A 206 1.89 23.41 18.60
N HIS A 207 1.00 23.27 19.59
CA HIS A 207 1.18 22.32 20.67
C HIS A 207 1.06 20.88 20.16
N PRO A 208 1.96 19.95 20.55
CA PRO A 208 1.93 18.56 20.09
C PRO A 208 0.57 17.89 20.28
N ALA A 209 -0.13 18.11 21.39
CA ALA A 209 -1.45 17.51 21.63
C ALA A 209 -2.54 17.84 20.57
N VAL A 210 -2.30 18.80 19.66
CA VAL A 210 -3.20 19.18 18.55
C VAL A 210 -2.76 18.56 17.21
N ALA A 211 -1.61 17.89 17.13
CA ALA A 211 -1.09 17.33 15.88
C ALA A 211 -2.03 16.32 15.23
N GLU A 212 -2.81 15.56 16.00
CA GLU A 212 -3.81 14.65 15.42
C GLU A 212 -4.92 15.41 14.67
N GLN A 213 -5.37 16.55 15.19
CA GLN A 213 -6.37 17.38 14.53
C GLN A 213 -5.81 17.97 13.23
N TRP A 214 -4.57 18.46 13.26
CA TRP A 214 -3.85 18.88 12.04
C TRP A 214 -3.75 17.76 11.01
N ALA A 215 -3.28 16.57 11.41
CA ALA A 215 -3.10 15.44 10.53
C ALA A 215 -4.43 14.94 9.93
N ALA A 216 -5.51 14.94 10.73
CA ALA A 216 -6.84 14.54 10.28
C ALA A 216 -7.52 15.58 9.37
N ALA A 217 -7.15 16.85 9.50
CA ALA A 217 -7.72 17.97 8.72
C ALA A 217 -6.83 18.43 7.56
N THR A 218 -5.70 17.76 7.29
CA THR A 218 -4.70 18.16 6.29
C THR A 218 -5.32 18.50 4.94
N GLU A 219 -6.15 17.61 4.38
CA GLU A 219 -6.70 17.79 3.04
C GLU A 219 -7.58 19.04 2.95
N ASP A 220 -8.41 19.29 3.95
CA ASP A 220 -9.33 20.45 3.96
C ASP A 220 -8.55 21.75 4.12
N ILE A 221 -7.58 21.79 5.04
CA ILE A 221 -6.73 22.96 5.27
C ILE A 221 -5.94 23.31 4.01
N VAL A 222 -5.30 22.30 3.40
CA VAL A 222 -4.51 22.48 2.18
C VAL A 222 -5.41 22.94 1.03
N THR A 223 -6.61 22.37 0.90
CA THR A 223 -7.60 22.75 -0.12
C THR A 223 -8.00 24.22 0.00
N GLU A 224 -8.39 24.67 1.18
CA GLU A 224 -8.78 26.07 1.44
C GLU A 224 -7.63 27.04 1.13
N LEU A 225 -6.40 26.70 1.53
CA LEU A 225 -5.22 27.51 1.25
C LEU A 225 -4.86 27.55 -0.25
N VAL A 226 -5.04 26.44 -0.97
CA VAL A 226 -4.87 26.38 -2.42
C VAL A 226 -5.89 27.26 -3.13
N VAL A 227 -7.16 27.23 -2.71
CA VAL A 227 -8.22 28.10 -3.24
C VAL A 227 -7.86 29.58 -3.02
N ALA A 228 -7.46 29.95 -1.81
CA ALA A 228 -7.04 31.32 -1.49
C ALA A 228 -5.85 31.78 -2.34
N ARG A 229 -4.85 30.92 -2.53
CA ARG A 229 -3.69 31.19 -3.40
C ARG A 229 -4.09 31.35 -4.86
N ARG A 230 -4.87 30.42 -5.41
CA ARG A 230 -5.34 30.47 -6.82
C ARG A 230 -6.17 31.73 -7.08
N SER A 231 -7.01 32.12 -6.13
CA SER A 231 -7.77 33.37 -6.20
C SER A 231 -6.85 34.61 -6.25
N ALA A 232 -5.81 34.65 -5.41
CA ALA A 232 -4.82 35.73 -5.44
C ALA A 232 -3.98 35.75 -6.73
N GLU A 233 -3.67 34.57 -7.28
CA GLU A 233 -2.96 34.41 -8.55
C GLU A 233 -3.80 34.94 -9.71
N ALA A 234 -5.08 34.55 -9.79
CA ALA A 234 -6.02 35.06 -10.78
C ALA A 234 -6.20 36.59 -10.69
N ALA A 235 -6.28 37.13 -9.47
CA ALA A 235 -6.36 38.57 -9.26
C ALA A 235 -5.09 39.31 -9.74
N THR A 236 -3.91 38.71 -9.55
CA THR A 236 -2.64 39.28 -10.03
C THR A 236 -2.55 39.25 -11.56
N ARG A 237 -3.04 38.19 -12.21
CA ARG A 237 -3.13 38.12 -13.67
C ARG A 237 -4.11 39.14 -14.25
N ALA A 238 -5.20 39.42 -13.55
CA ALA A 238 -6.23 40.36 -14.00
C ALA A 238 -5.87 41.84 -13.76
N GLN A 239 -4.98 42.11 -12.81
CA GLN A 239 -4.62 43.47 -12.39
C GLN A 239 -3.11 43.58 -12.20
N GLU A 240 -2.47 44.35 -13.07
CA GLU A 240 -1.07 44.73 -12.91
C GLU A 240 -0.93 45.66 -11.71
N GLY A 241 -0.11 45.28 -10.73
CA GLY A 241 0.13 46.13 -9.57
C GLY A 241 0.96 45.47 -8.48
N LYS A 242 1.76 46.26 -7.77
CA LYS A 242 2.56 45.78 -6.62
C LYS A 242 1.68 45.21 -5.49
N SER A 243 0.44 45.71 -5.35
CA SER A 243 -0.51 45.27 -4.32
C SER A 243 -1.04 43.86 -4.56
N THR A 244 -1.27 43.46 -5.81
CA THR A 244 -1.75 42.12 -6.18
C THR A 244 -0.65 41.09 -6.04
N ILE A 245 0.58 41.41 -6.46
CA ILE A 245 1.77 40.59 -6.19
C ILE A 245 1.98 40.38 -4.70
N ALA A 246 1.85 41.42 -3.87
CA ALA A 246 1.96 41.30 -2.42
C ALA A 246 0.85 40.40 -1.83
N ARG A 247 -0.36 40.45 -2.39
CA ARG A 247 -1.47 39.57 -2.01
C ARG A 247 -1.18 38.12 -2.38
N LEU A 248 -0.70 37.86 -3.60
CA LEU A 248 -0.29 36.52 -4.05
C LEU A 248 0.82 35.96 -3.15
N ARG A 249 1.84 36.78 -2.84
CA ARG A 249 2.92 36.40 -1.93
C ARG A 249 2.37 36.00 -0.55
N ARG A 250 1.53 36.83 0.08
CA ARG A 250 0.94 36.51 1.39
C ARG A 250 0.08 35.23 1.37
N ALA A 251 -0.75 35.06 0.34
CA ALA A 251 -1.56 33.85 0.19
C ALA A 251 -0.67 32.62 0.00
N GLY A 252 0.40 32.77 -0.78
CA GLY A 252 1.41 31.75 -0.99
C GLY A 252 2.19 31.36 0.27
N GLU A 253 2.63 32.35 1.06
CA GLU A 253 3.30 32.13 2.36
C GLU A 253 2.37 31.42 3.35
N SER A 254 1.07 31.75 3.34
CA SER A 254 0.06 31.08 4.18
C SER A 254 -0.11 29.62 3.76
N TYR A 255 -0.19 29.36 2.45
CA TYR A 255 -0.22 28.01 1.87
C TYR A 255 1.04 27.20 2.22
N ALA A 256 2.21 27.81 2.10
CA ALA A 256 3.49 27.18 2.43
C ALA A 256 3.54 26.78 3.91
N ARG A 257 3.14 27.69 4.82
CA ARG A 257 3.09 27.41 6.27
C ARG A 257 2.08 26.31 6.61
N GLY A 258 0.85 26.40 6.11
CA GLY A 258 -0.16 25.37 6.35
C GLY A 258 0.26 23.99 5.84
N SER A 259 0.85 23.93 4.64
CA SER A 259 1.37 22.67 4.08
C SER A 259 2.49 22.07 4.94
N ALA A 260 3.43 22.89 5.41
CA ALA A 260 4.51 22.45 6.28
C ALA A 260 4.00 21.94 7.63
N ARG A 261 3.03 22.65 8.24
CA ARG A 261 2.40 22.24 9.51
C ARG A 261 1.62 20.93 9.40
N CYS A 262 0.88 20.75 8.32
CA CYS A 262 0.18 19.49 8.07
C CYS A 262 1.17 18.31 7.96
N LEU A 263 2.28 18.50 7.23
CA LEU A 263 3.32 17.47 7.11
C LEU A 263 4.00 17.17 8.45
N GLU A 264 4.37 18.22 9.21
CA GLU A 264 4.93 18.07 10.56
C GLU A 264 4.02 17.22 11.44
N ALA A 265 2.73 17.57 11.50
CA ALA A 265 1.74 16.88 12.29
C ALA A 265 1.57 15.41 11.89
N GLN A 266 1.52 15.11 10.59
CA GLN A 266 1.46 13.74 10.07
C GLN A 266 2.68 12.90 10.50
N LEU A 267 3.88 13.46 10.38
CA LEU A 267 5.12 12.79 10.77
C LEU A 267 5.22 12.61 12.29
N THR A 268 4.77 13.59 13.07
CA THR A 268 4.69 13.49 14.53
C THR A 268 3.72 12.39 14.98
N VAL A 269 2.53 12.30 14.37
CA VAL A 269 1.56 11.22 14.66
C VAL A 269 2.13 9.85 14.26
N LEU A 270 2.81 9.76 13.12
CA LEU A 270 3.51 8.54 12.71
C LEU A 270 4.58 8.13 13.72
N GLU A 271 5.38 9.09 14.20
CA GLU A 271 6.39 8.84 15.22
C GLU A 271 5.75 8.26 16.49
N TRP A 272 4.66 8.85 16.93
CA TRP A 272 3.92 8.41 18.11
C TRP A 272 3.38 7.01 17.96
N ARG A 273 2.79 6.69 16.81
CA ARG A 273 2.32 5.33 16.51
C ARG A 273 3.47 4.32 16.43
N SER A 274 4.65 4.76 15.99
CA SER A 274 5.84 3.92 15.92
C SER A 274 6.49 3.66 17.29
N ARG A 275 6.30 4.58 18.24
CA ARG A 275 6.74 4.44 19.62
C ARG A 275 5.83 3.43 20.30
N ARG A 276 6.17 2.14 20.19
CA ARG A 276 5.63 1.15 21.12
C ARG A 276 5.98 1.65 22.53
N PRO A 277 5.03 1.66 23.50
CA PRO A 277 5.39 1.85 24.88
C PRO A 277 6.49 0.84 25.14
N HIS A 278 7.69 1.34 25.48
CA HIS A 278 8.79 0.46 25.83
C HIS A 278 8.22 -0.54 26.84
N ARG A 279 8.42 -1.83 26.59
CA ARG A 279 8.09 -2.84 27.59
C ARG A 279 8.88 -2.43 28.82
N ASP A 280 8.21 -1.80 29.78
CA ASP A 280 8.81 -1.52 31.08
C ASP A 280 9.37 -2.87 31.55
N GLY A 281 10.57 -2.89 32.14
CA GLY A 281 11.22 -4.13 32.59
C GLY A 281 10.28 -5.00 33.42
N LYS A 282 9.30 -4.38 34.08
CA LYS A 282 8.18 -5.03 34.76
C LYS A 282 7.31 -5.93 33.85
N THR A 283 6.96 -5.50 32.63
CA THR A 283 6.17 -6.31 31.68
C THR A 283 6.97 -7.46 31.08
N VAL A 284 8.26 -7.26 30.84
CA VAL A 284 9.19 -8.31 30.39
C VAL A 284 9.31 -9.39 31.48
N ASN A 285 9.54 -8.98 32.72
CA ASN A 285 9.64 -9.87 33.87
C ASN A 285 8.30 -10.57 34.16
N GLY A 286 7.18 -9.86 34.05
CA GLY A 286 5.84 -10.43 34.21
C GLY A 286 5.56 -11.58 33.26
N ARG A 287 5.94 -11.44 31.97
CA ARG A 287 5.85 -12.53 30.99
C ARG A 287 6.75 -13.71 31.34
N VAL A 288 8.00 -13.46 31.74
CA VAL A 288 8.94 -14.53 32.14
C VAL A 288 8.40 -15.31 33.34
N ASP A 289 7.85 -14.60 34.31
CA ASP A 289 7.23 -15.20 35.48
C ASP A 289 5.95 -15.98 35.12
N ALA A 290 5.11 -15.44 34.22
CA ALA A 290 3.92 -16.12 33.74
C ALA A 290 4.27 -17.41 32.97
N LEU A 291 5.36 -17.40 32.19
CA LEU A 291 5.90 -18.59 31.53
C LEU A 291 6.41 -19.61 32.56
N ALA A 292 7.13 -19.17 33.59
CA ALA A 292 7.59 -20.05 34.68
C ALA A 292 6.40 -20.69 35.43
N GLU A 293 5.38 -19.90 35.72
CA GLU A 293 4.16 -20.35 36.37
C GLU A 293 3.35 -21.33 35.52
N ALA A 294 3.30 -21.13 34.20
CA ALA A 294 2.70 -22.07 33.26
C ALA A 294 3.44 -23.41 33.23
N VAL A 295 4.78 -23.37 33.19
CA VAL A 295 5.62 -24.57 33.29
C VAL A 295 5.34 -25.33 34.59
N ASP A 296 5.24 -24.62 35.72
CA ASP A 296 4.97 -25.24 37.02
C ASP A 296 3.56 -25.83 37.10
N ALA A 297 2.57 -25.21 36.46
CA ALA A 297 1.22 -25.75 36.37
C ALA A 297 1.18 -27.05 35.55
N VAL A 298 1.83 -27.08 34.38
CA VAL A 298 1.95 -28.31 33.57
C VAL A 298 2.70 -29.39 34.35
N ARG A 299 3.76 -29.03 35.07
CA ARG A 299 4.54 -29.96 35.91
C ARG A 299 3.72 -30.59 37.05
N ARG A 300 2.78 -29.84 37.65
CA ARG A 300 1.87 -30.38 38.66
C ARG A 300 0.83 -31.32 38.05
N ALA A 301 0.34 -31.00 36.85
CA ALA A 301 -0.63 -31.82 36.14
C ALA A 301 -0.03 -33.12 35.59
N ASP A 302 1.21 -33.08 35.08
CA ASP A 302 1.94 -34.23 34.57
C ASP A 302 3.38 -34.29 35.13
N PRO A 303 3.57 -34.92 36.29
CA PRO A 303 4.89 -35.08 36.90
C PRO A 303 5.84 -35.98 36.08
N ALA A 304 5.31 -36.89 35.25
CA ALA A 304 6.12 -37.81 34.46
C ALA A 304 6.77 -37.09 33.28
N LEU A 305 5.98 -36.31 32.53
CA LEU A 305 6.48 -35.40 31.49
C LEU A 305 7.55 -34.46 32.04
N ALA A 306 7.29 -33.82 33.19
CA ALA A 306 8.24 -32.89 33.79
C ALA A 306 9.59 -33.54 34.12
N ARG A 307 9.60 -34.78 34.64
CA ARG A 307 10.84 -35.52 34.89
C ARG A 307 11.62 -35.79 33.60
N GLN A 308 10.94 -36.14 32.50
CA GLN A 308 11.59 -36.38 31.22
C GLN A 308 12.14 -35.09 30.60
N VAL A 309 11.39 -33.98 30.67
CA VAL A 309 11.85 -32.66 30.23
C VAL A 309 13.10 -32.22 31.01
N ASP A 310 13.08 -32.30 32.34
CA ASP A 310 14.23 -31.91 33.17
C ASP A 310 15.46 -32.80 32.90
N ARG A 311 15.26 -34.10 32.68
CA ARG A 311 16.33 -35.04 32.30
C ARG A 311 16.92 -34.69 30.93
N ALA A 312 16.09 -34.47 29.92
CA ALA A 312 16.51 -34.13 28.57
C ALA A 312 17.28 -32.81 28.53
N ILE A 313 16.80 -31.78 29.23
CA ILE A 313 17.50 -30.49 29.35
C ILE A 313 18.87 -30.67 30.02
N LYS A 314 18.93 -31.46 31.12
CA LYS A 314 20.19 -31.70 31.84
C LYS A 314 21.23 -32.45 31.00
N GLU A 315 20.79 -33.45 30.24
CA GLU A 315 21.65 -34.22 29.35
C GLU A 315 22.13 -33.38 28.16
N HIS A 316 21.22 -32.65 27.52
CA HIS A 316 21.58 -31.72 26.45
C HIS A 316 22.59 -30.68 26.94
N LYS A 317 22.42 -30.11 28.15
CA LYS A 317 23.40 -29.17 28.75
C LYS A 317 24.79 -29.78 28.93
N ARG A 318 24.91 -31.10 29.14
CA ARG A 318 26.21 -31.79 29.25
C ARG A 318 26.87 -32.00 27.89
N GLN A 319 26.07 -32.17 26.84
CA GLN A 319 26.54 -32.49 25.49
C GLN A 319 26.64 -31.26 24.57
N CYS A 320 25.98 -30.16 24.91
CA CYS A 320 25.96 -28.94 24.11
C CYS A 320 27.35 -28.32 24.08
N ARG A 321 27.90 -28.12 22.88
CA ARG A 321 29.21 -27.49 22.66
C ARG A 321 29.27 -26.02 23.05
N ASN A 322 28.14 -25.37 23.37
CA ASN A 322 28.08 -23.95 23.68
C ASN A 322 27.25 -23.65 24.95
N PRO A 323 27.68 -24.13 26.14
CA PRO A 323 26.89 -24.04 27.37
C PRO A 323 26.74 -22.61 27.94
N GLY A 324 27.55 -21.66 27.47
CA GLY A 324 27.60 -20.28 27.96
C GLY A 324 26.82 -19.25 27.14
N ALA A 325 26.23 -19.63 26.01
CA ALA A 325 25.40 -18.71 25.23
C ALA A 325 24.12 -18.38 26.03
N LYS A 326 24.03 -17.16 26.56
CA LYS A 326 22.84 -16.65 27.28
C LYS A 326 21.56 -16.70 26.43
N ARG A 327 21.67 -16.88 25.11
CA ARG A 327 20.56 -17.10 24.18
C ARG A 327 20.50 -18.57 23.83
N SER A 328 19.39 -19.22 24.16
CA SER A 328 19.11 -20.56 23.65
C SER A 328 19.03 -20.53 22.14
N HIS A 329 19.89 -21.27 21.45
CA HIS A 329 19.72 -21.45 20.01
C HIS A 329 18.40 -22.18 19.77
N VAL A 330 17.62 -21.72 18.79
CA VAL A 330 16.37 -22.37 18.31
C VAL A 330 16.60 -23.86 18.05
N THR A 331 17.82 -24.22 17.62
CA THR A 331 18.25 -25.59 17.37
C THR A 331 18.29 -26.49 18.63
N CYS A 332 18.65 -25.95 19.80
CA CYS A 332 18.70 -26.73 21.04
C CYS A 332 17.30 -27.19 21.48
N THR A 333 16.29 -26.34 21.31
CA THR A 333 14.91 -26.65 21.69
C THR A 333 14.39 -27.84 20.88
N ALA A 334 14.59 -27.88 19.56
CA ALA A 334 14.16 -28.98 18.71
C ALA A 334 14.79 -30.32 19.13
N THR A 335 16.10 -30.35 19.39
CA THR A 335 16.80 -31.56 19.85
C THR A 335 16.27 -32.05 21.20
N ILE A 336 16.02 -31.13 22.14
CA ILE A 336 15.47 -31.49 23.46
C ILE A 336 14.04 -32.03 23.32
N VAL A 337 13.19 -31.38 22.51
CA VAL A 337 11.81 -31.83 22.27
C VAL A 337 11.79 -33.24 21.68
N GLN A 338 12.63 -33.52 20.69
CA GLN A 338 12.75 -34.85 20.09
C GLN A 338 13.15 -35.91 21.13
N ALA A 339 14.18 -35.63 21.93
CA ALA A 339 14.63 -36.55 22.98
C ALA A 339 13.60 -36.78 24.10
N VAL A 340 12.67 -35.84 24.33
CA VAL A 340 11.56 -36.07 25.27
C VAL A 340 10.46 -36.90 24.62
N ARG A 341 10.12 -36.67 23.34
CA ARG A 341 9.11 -37.46 22.62
C ARG A 341 9.51 -38.94 22.55
N GLU A 342 10.75 -39.24 22.21
CA GLU A 342 11.30 -40.61 22.18
C GLU A 342 11.17 -41.34 23.52
N ARG A 343 11.26 -40.61 24.64
CA ARG A 343 11.17 -41.18 25.99
C ARG A 343 9.74 -41.32 26.51
N LEU A 344 8.81 -40.56 25.94
CA LEU A 344 7.39 -40.64 26.27
C LEU A 344 6.65 -41.64 25.38
N GLN A 345 7.25 -42.06 24.27
CA GLN A 345 6.71 -43.19 23.50
C GLN A 345 6.67 -44.42 24.42
N PRO A 346 5.48 -45.03 24.62
CA PRO A 346 5.38 -46.26 25.38
C PRO A 346 6.25 -47.32 24.71
N LEU A 347 7.04 -48.04 25.50
CA LEU A 347 7.82 -49.21 25.08
C LEU A 347 6.86 -50.39 24.81
N ASP A 348 5.91 -50.20 23.90
CA ASP A 348 4.98 -51.23 23.42
C ASP A 348 5.52 -51.87 22.14
N GLN A 349 6.80 -52.24 22.14
CA GLN A 349 7.31 -53.24 21.21
C GLN A 349 7.63 -54.52 21.99
N PRO A 350 6.80 -55.57 21.87
CA PRO A 350 7.17 -56.88 22.37
C PRO A 350 8.39 -57.38 21.58
N SER A 351 9.49 -57.56 22.30
CA SER A 351 10.71 -58.19 21.78
C SER A 351 10.37 -59.57 21.22
N PRO A 352 10.60 -59.87 19.93
CA PRO A 352 10.32 -61.20 19.38
C PRO A 352 11.30 -62.21 19.97
N ALA A 353 10.75 -63.18 20.69
CA ALA A 353 11.47 -64.29 21.29
C ALA A 353 11.98 -65.26 20.21
N GLY A 354 13.24 -65.64 20.37
CA GLY A 354 13.90 -66.90 19.99
C GLY A 354 13.42 -67.71 18.79
N THR A 355 14.34 -67.96 17.86
CA THR A 355 14.31 -69.17 17.02
C THR A 355 15.66 -69.89 17.13
N PRO A 356 15.69 -71.20 17.40
CA PRO A 356 16.91 -71.95 17.65
C PRO A 356 17.59 -72.44 16.37
N ILE A 357 18.88 -72.71 16.55
CA ILE A 357 19.87 -73.24 15.61
C ILE A 357 19.49 -74.67 15.18
N THR A 358 19.52 -74.98 13.88
CA THR A 358 19.83 -76.32 13.35
C THR A 358 20.49 -76.21 11.97
N ALA A 359 21.44 -77.12 11.73
CA ALA A 359 22.53 -77.09 10.76
C ALA A 359 22.17 -77.79 9.40
N PRO A 360 23.11 -77.88 8.43
CA PRO A 360 22.94 -77.96 6.95
C PRO A 360 22.81 -79.44 6.44
N PRO A 361 22.94 -79.84 5.14
CA PRO A 361 23.49 -79.18 3.91
C PRO A 361 22.77 -79.49 2.56
N VAL A 362 23.32 -79.02 1.43
CA VAL A 362 23.69 -79.77 0.19
C VAL A 362 23.80 -78.83 -1.05
N ASP A 363 24.83 -79.12 -1.85
CA ASP A 363 25.36 -78.42 -3.03
C ASP A 363 24.48 -78.38 -4.31
N LEU A 364 24.68 -77.29 -5.08
CA LEU A 364 24.79 -77.04 -6.55
C LEU A 364 24.49 -78.17 -7.60
N PRO A 365 24.37 -77.92 -8.94
CA PRO A 365 24.50 -76.67 -9.75
C PRO A 365 23.44 -76.51 -10.89
N GLY A 366 23.49 -75.42 -11.67
CA GLY A 366 23.03 -75.43 -13.07
C GLY A 366 22.45 -74.10 -13.62
N PRO A 367 22.99 -73.53 -14.72
CA PRO A 367 22.64 -72.19 -15.21
C PRO A 367 21.75 -72.19 -16.48
N THR A 368 21.52 -70.97 -16.99
CA THR A 368 21.04 -70.59 -18.35
C THR A 368 19.56 -70.74 -18.67
N THR A 369 18.84 -69.62 -18.85
CA THR A 369 18.23 -69.18 -20.14
C THR A 369 17.38 -67.90 -19.95
N THR A 370 17.66 -66.86 -20.74
CA THR A 370 16.67 -65.89 -21.29
C THR A 370 15.70 -66.61 -22.24
N PRO A 371 14.49 -66.11 -22.65
CA PRO A 371 13.96 -64.72 -22.71
C PRO A 371 12.43 -64.70 -22.34
N PRO A 372 11.48 -63.98 -23.01
CA PRO A 372 11.36 -62.59 -23.45
C PRO A 372 10.18 -61.84 -22.76
N VAL A 373 10.01 -60.58 -23.18
CA VAL A 373 8.82 -59.70 -23.08
C VAL A 373 7.47 -60.45 -23.02
N ASP A 374 6.66 -60.17 -21.99
CA ASP A 374 5.22 -59.99 -22.22
C ASP A 374 4.55 -59.08 -21.17
N THR A 375 3.65 -58.27 -21.70
CA THR A 375 2.74 -57.31 -21.07
C THR A 375 1.72 -58.00 -20.18
N GLY A 376 1.61 -57.58 -18.92
CA GLY A 376 0.53 -57.99 -18.02
C GLY A 376 0.31 -56.98 -16.91
N CYS A 377 -0.79 -56.23 -17.01
CA CYS A 377 -1.34 -55.43 -15.92
C CYS A 377 -1.75 -56.35 -14.77
N THR A 378 -1.21 -56.09 -13.57
CA THR A 378 -1.88 -56.40 -12.30
C THR A 378 -1.62 -55.26 -11.34
N GLU A 379 -2.69 -54.55 -11.02
CA GLU A 379 -2.83 -53.69 -9.85
C GLU A 379 -2.64 -54.54 -8.59
N ALA A 380 -1.71 -54.16 -7.73
CA ALA A 380 -1.80 -54.20 -6.26
C ALA A 380 -0.40 -54.01 -5.65
N ASP A 381 -0.36 -53.22 -4.58
CA ASP A 381 0.70 -53.15 -3.57
C ASP A 381 2.03 -52.48 -3.95
N ALA A 382 1.99 -51.15 -4.06
CA ALA A 382 3.09 -50.30 -3.65
C ALA A 382 2.67 -49.50 -2.41
N ALA A 383 2.90 -50.09 -1.24
CA ALA A 383 2.90 -49.38 0.03
C ALA A 383 3.88 -48.21 -0.08
N THR A 384 3.32 -47.00 -0.11
CA THR A 384 4.04 -45.75 -0.13
C THR A 384 4.69 -45.57 1.24
N ASP A 385 6.03 -45.53 1.26
CA ASP A 385 6.83 -45.13 2.42
C ASP A 385 6.55 -43.64 2.71
N PRO A 386 5.89 -43.27 3.83
CA PRO A 386 5.59 -41.89 4.15
C PRO A 386 6.72 -41.32 5.00
N SER A 387 7.90 -41.13 4.41
CA SER A 387 9.04 -40.56 5.13
C SER A 387 9.95 -39.66 4.29
N THR A 388 9.34 -38.75 3.53
CA THR A 388 9.96 -37.49 3.11
C THR A 388 8.99 -36.34 3.34
N VAL A 389 9.14 -35.69 4.50
CA VAL A 389 8.38 -34.46 4.82
C VAL A 389 8.85 -33.35 3.90
N SER A 390 8.10 -33.11 2.82
CA SER A 390 8.16 -31.86 2.06
C SER A 390 7.75 -30.70 2.98
N ALA A 391 8.44 -29.56 2.90
CA ALA A 391 8.08 -28.37 3.68
C ALA A 391 6.77 -27.71 3.20
N CYS A 392 6.22 -28.14 2.05
CA CYS A 392 4.90 -27.73 1.60
C CYS A 392 4.13 -28.95 1.07
N ASP A 393 2.90 -29.16 1.57
CA ASP A 393 2.03 -30.31 1.21
C ASP A 393 1.33 -30.16 -0.16
N HIS A 394 1.86 -29.31 -1.05
CA HIS A 394 1.21 -28.98 -2.32
C HIS A 394 1.66 -29.89 -3.47
N PRO A 395 0.78 -30.18 -4.45
CA PRO A 395 1.15 -30.92 -5.65
C PRO A 395 2.28 -30.21 -6.43
N ARG A 396 3.28 -30.97 -6.89
CA ARG A 396 4.37 -30.45 -7.74
C ARG A 396 3.89 -29.90 -9.08
N ASP A 397 2.70 -30.30 -9.49
CA ASP A 397 2.07 -29.96 -10.76
C ASP A 397 1.55 -28.52 -10.84
N THR A 398 1.54 -27.78 -9.73
CA THR A 398 1.20 -26.36 -9.75
C THR A 398 2.32 -25.54 -10.41
N PHE A 399 1.95 -24.45 -11.09
CA PHE A 399 2.93 -23.53 -11.67
C PHE A 399 3.85 -22.92 -10.60
N LEU A 400 3.25 -22.54 -9.47
CA LEU A 400 3.87 -21.94 -8.29
C LEU A 400 3.35 -22.57 -7.01
N CYS A 401 4.06 -22.34 -5.90
CA CYS A 401 3.57 -22.69 -4.59
C CYS A 401 2.23 -21.98 -4.30
N PRO A 402 1.14 -22.71 -3.98
CA PRO A 402 -0.14 -22.10 -3.61
C PRO A 402 -0.06 -21.15 -2.41
N ASP A 403 0.82 -21.40 -1.45
CA ASP A 403 1.02 -20.48 -0.32
C ASP A 403 1.69 -19.18 -0.77
N LEU A 404 2.66 -19.26 -1.68
CA LEU A 404 3.25 -18.07 -2.29
C LEU A 404 2.22 -17.28 -3.10
N LEU A 405 1.31 -17.96 -3.82
CA LEU A 405 0.21 -17.29 -4.55
C LEU A 405 -0.74 -16.53 -3.62
N LYS A 406 -0.99 -17.02 -2.39
CA LYS A 406 -1.76 -16.27 -1.37
C LYS A 406 -1.03 -15.03 -0.90
N GLU A 407 0.31 -15.02 -1.00
CA GLU A 407 1.11 -13.87 -0.61
C GLU A 407 1.20 -12.79 -1.69
N ILE A 408 1.05 -13.16 -2.95
CA ILE A 408 1.10 -12.26 -4.10
C ILE A 408 -0.20 -11.45 -4.14
N PRO A 409 -0.17 -10.10 -4.05
CA PRO A 409 -1.38 -9.31 -4.11
C PRO A 409 -1.97 -9.41 -5.53
N THR A 410 -3.10 -10.12 -5.66
CA THR A 410 -3.83 -10.35 -6.92
C THR A 410 -4.27 -9.06 -7.60
N GLU A 411 -4.43 -7.95 -6.86
CA GLU A 411 -4.74 -6.63 -7.42
C GLU A 411 -3.50 -5.89 -7.98
N LEU A 412 -2.27 -6.29 -7.61
CA LEU A 412 -1.05 -5.52 -7.92
C LEU A 412 -0.08 -6.25 -8.85
N ALA A 413 0.04 -7.57 -8.75
CA ALA A 413 0.90 -8.39 -9.61
C ALA A 413 0.12 -8.86 -10.83
N ARG A 414 0.49 -8.37 -12.01
CA ARG A 414 -0.26 -8.61 -13.25
C ARG A 414 0.31 -9.73 -14.11
N MET A 415 1.59 -9.99 -13.95
CA MET A 415 2.28 -11.15 -14.52
C MET A 415 3.10 -11.78 -13.45
N VAL A 416 3.03 -13.11 -13.37
CA VAL A 416 3.93 -13.87 -12.52
C VAL A 416 4.93 -14.60 -13.39
N GLY A 417 6.19 -14.18 -13.31
CA GLY A 417 7.31 -14.82 -13.97
C GLY A 417 8.12 -15.65 -12.99
N VAL A 418 8.35 -16.92 -13.30
CA VAL A 418 9.27 -17.78 -12.55
C VAL A 418 10.62 -17.77 -13.22
N VAL A 419 11.64 -17.40 -12.46
CA VAL A 419 13.02 -17.28 -12.91
C VAL A 419 13.81 -18.45 -12.36
N SER A 420 14.70 -19.01 -13.18
CA SER A 420 15.74 -19.93 -12.70
C SER A 420 17.07 -19.66 -13.40
N ILE A 421 18.15 -20.02 -12.72
CA ILE A 421 19.50 -20.03 -13.28
C ILE A 421 20.12 -21.43 -13.26
N ALA A 422 21.20 -21.58 -14.02
CA ALA A 422 22.21 -22.62 -13.89
C ALA A 422 23.57 -21.93 -13.89
N PHE A 423 24.36 -22.08 -12.84
CA PHE A 423 25.58 -21.31 -12.60
C PHE A 423 26.82 -22.22 -12.60
N THR A 424 27.90 -21.82 -13.29
CA THR A 424 29.21 -22.47 -13.26
C THR A 424 30.33 -21.43 -13.24
N GLU A 425 31.16 -21.44 -12.19
CA GLU A 425 32.29 -20.51 -12.00
C GLU A 425 31.91 -19.04 -12.17
N GLU A 426 32.07 -18.47 -13.37
CA GLU A 426 31.75 -17.06 -13.68
C GLU A 426 30.63 -16.91 -14.73
N ARG A 427 30.11 -18.02 -15.28
CA ARG A 427 29.09 -18.02 -16.33
C ARG A 427 27.81 -18.65 -15.83
N PHE A 428 26.68 -18.11 -16.27
CA PHE A 428 25.39 -18.69 -15.97
C PHE A 428 24.46 -18.67 -17.19
N GLY A 429 23.61 -19.68 -17.26
CA GLY A 429 22.41 -19.67 -18.08
C GLY A 429 21.25 -19.21 -17.23
N PHE A 430 20.33 -18.47 -17.81
CA PHE A 430 19.08 -18.09 -17.16
C PHE A 430 17.90 -18.34 -18.08
N ALA A 431 16.75 -18.61 -17.48
CA ALA A 431 15.48 -18.55 -18.17
C ALA A 431 14.41 -18.03 -17.22
N TRP A 432 13.39 -17.41 -17.81
CA TRP A 432 12.17 -17.10 -17.10
C TRP A 432 10.98 -17.59 -17.91
N ILE A 433 9.90 -17.94 -17.22
CA ILE A 433 8.65 -18.39 -17.82
C ILE A 433 7.46 -17.79 -17.08
N SER A 434 6.43 -17.37 -17.81
CA SER A 434 5.15 -16.94 -17.24
C SER A 434 4.15 -18.09 -17.18
N GLU A 435 3.09 -17.94 -16.39
CA GLU A 435 2.01 -18.93 -16.30
C GLU A 435 1.27 -19.14 -17.65
N HIS A 436 1.47 -18.23 -18.61
CA HIS A 436 0.88 -18.27 -19.94
C HIS A 436 1.82 -18.79 -21.03
N GLY A 437 3.00 -19.28 -20.67
CA GLY A 437 3.98 -19.83 -21.62
C GLY A 437 4.89 -18.80 -22.30
N GLU A 438 4.77 -17.50 -21.98
CA GLU A 438 5.79 -16.52 -22.39
C GLU A 438 7.11 -16.88 -21.71
N LEU A 439 8.22 -16.88 -22.45
CA LEU A 439 9.52 -17.23 -21.89
C LEU A 439 10.66 -16.48 -22.57
N ARG A 440 11.78 -16.35 -21.86
CA ARG A 440 13.08 -15.99 -22.45
C ARG A 440 14.18 -16.86 -21.87
N ILE A 441 15.21 -17.06 -22.69
CA ILE A 441 16.39 -17.84 -22.37
C ILE A 441 17.63 -17.02 -22.72
N GLY A 442 18.66 -17.07 -21.89
CA GLY A 442 19.91 -16.37 -22.14
C GLY A 442 21.08 -16.94 -21.34
N ALA A 443 22.27 -16.41 -21.58
CA ALA A 443 23.46 -16.70 -20.79
C ALA A 443 24.29 -15.42 -20.64
N ASP A 444 24.89 -15.22 -19.47
CA ASP A 444 25.72 -14.05 -19.16
C ASP A 444 26.83 -14.44 -18.15
N GLN A 445 27.61 -13.46 -17.68
CA GLN A 445 28.62 -13.59 -16.65
C GLN A 445 28.19 -12.91 -15.34
N ALA A 446 28.57 -13.50 -14.21
CA ALA A 446 28.27 -12.96 -12.89
C ALA A 446 29.39 -13.30 -11.90
N LEU A 447 29.59 -12.43 -10.90
CA LEU A 447 30.67 -12.59 -9.92
C LEU A 447 30.42 -13.72 -8.92
N ASN A 448 29.16 -14.07 -8.69
CA ASN A 448 28.71 -15.12 -7.78
C ASN A 448 27.26 -15.50 -8.11
N GLU A 449 26.74 -16.52 -7.45
CA GLU A 449 25.38 -17.03 -7.69
C GLU A 449 24.30 -15.98 -7.37
N HIS A 450 24.44 -15.19 -6.30
CA HIS A 450 23.48 -14.12 -5.95
C HIS A 450 23.44 -13.03 -7.02
N ASP A 451 24.61 -12.67 -7.58
CA ASP A 451 24.73 -11.74 -8.70
C ASP A 451 24.03 -12.28 -9.97
N ALA A 452 24.18 -13.59 -10.26
CA ALA A 452 23.51 -14.25 -11.37
C ALA A 452 21.98 -14.27 -11.22
N TRP A 453 21.48 -14.59 -10.02
CA TRP A 453 20.05 -14.50 -9.70
C TRP A 453 19.52 -13.08 -9.87
N LEU A 454 20.24 -12.08 -9.37
CA LEU A 454 19.84 -10.68 -9.47
C LEU A 454 19.80 -10.20 -10.93
N GLN A 455 20.76 -10.60 -11.76
CA GLN A 455 20.72 -10.33 -13.21
C GLN A 455 19.52 -11.00 -13.88
N ALA A 456 19.24 -12.27 -13.56
CA ALA A 456 18.11 -13.01 -14.12
C ALA A 456 16.76 -12.38 -13.74
N ILE A 457 16.60 -11.92 -12.49
CA ILE A 457 15.42 -11.15 -12.04
C ILE A 457 15.28 -9.87 -12.84
N CYS A 458 16.36 -9.10 -13.01
CA CYS A 458 16.33 -7.86 -13.79
C CYS A 458 15.94 -8.11 -15.25
N HIS A 459 16.49 -9.14 -15.89
CA HIS A 459 16.10 -9.53 -17.25
C HIS A 459 14.61 -9.87 -17.33
N ALA A 460 14.13 -10.75 -16.46
CA ALA A 460 12.71 -11.12 -16.43
C ALA A 460 11.80 -9.91 -16.18
N ALA A 461 12.18 -9.03 -15.25
CA ALA A 461 11.43 -7.82 -14.95
C ALA A 461 11.40 -6.80 -16.10
N LEU A 462 12.50 -6.64 -16.85
CA LEU A 462 12.58 -5.75 -18.01
C LEU A 462 11.80 -6.32 -19.20
N ASP A 463 11.80 -7.64 -19.36
CA ASP A 463 11.15 -8.31 -20.48
C ASP A 463 9.65 -8.44 -20.29
N LEU A 464 9.21 -8.93 -19.14
CA LEU A 464 7.80 -9.07 -18.80
C LEU A 464 7.15 -7.68 -18.64
N GLY A 465 7.86 -6.76 -18.00
CA GLY A 465 7.28 -5.55 -17.44
C GLY A 465 7.07 -4.38 -18.39
N GLY A 466 7.61 -4.44 -19.61
CA GLY A 466 7.68 -3.28 -20.51
C GLY A 466 8.07 -2.00 -19.75
N GLU A 467 7.59 -0.84 -20.19
CA GLU A 467 7.77 0.40 -19.42
C GLU A 467 6.73 0.58 -18.30
N LEU A 468 5.56 -0.07 -18.38
CA LEU A 468 4.38 0.29 -17.56
C LEU A 468 3.76 -0.85 -16.72
N SER A 469 4.11 -2.13 -16.94
CA SER A 469 3.42 -3.22 -16.22
C SER A 469 3.87 -3.33 -14.77
N ASN A 470 3.02 -3.85 -13.89
CA ASN A 470 3.50 -4.44 -12.63
C ASN A 470 3.85 -5.91 -12.85
N VAL A 471 5.02 -6.36 -12.36
CA VAL A 471 5.50 -7.73 -12.53
C VAL A 471 5.83 -8.31 -11.16
N GLN A 472 5.37 -9.54 -10.93
CA GLN A 472 5.85 -10.39 -9.85
C GLN A 472 6.86 -11.38 -10.42
N ILE A 473 8.06 -11.37 -9.87
CA ILE A 473 9.10 -12.36 -10.16
C ILE A 473 9.21 -13.30 -8.97
N VAL A 474 9.25 -14.60 -9.26
CA VAL A 474 9.52 -15.65 -8.28
C VAL A 474 10.85 -16.30 -8.64
N CYS A 475 11.77 -16.38 -7.69
CA CYS A 475 13.07 -17.04 -7.87
C CYS A 475 13.45 -17.81 -6.61
N ARG A 476 14.46 -18.69 -6.63
CA ARG A 476 14.86 -19.41 -5.39
C ARG A 476 15.72 -18.59 -4.44
N ASP A 477 16.30 -17.50 -4.91
CA ASP A 477 17.23 -16.70 -4.11
C ASP A 477 16.52 -15.53 -3.41
N GLN A 478 16.15 -15.73 -2.15
CA GLN A 478 15.48 -14.72 -1.32
C GLN A 478 16.32 -13.44 -1.14
N ARG A 479 17.66 -13.51 -1.18
CA ARG A 479 18.53 -12.33 -1.03
C ARG A 479 18.51 -11.50 -2.30
N ALA A 480 18.66 -12.12 -3.46
CA ALA A 480 18.56 -11.43 -4.75
C ALA A 480 17.17 -10.82 -4.94
N ALA A 481 16.10 -11.54 -4.60
CA ALA A 481 14.73 -11.03 -4.58
C ALA A 481 14.58 -9.79 -3.69
N SER A 482 15.09 -9.86 -2.45
CA SER A 482 15.06 -8.74 -1.50
C SER A 482 15.82 -7.52 -2.01
N VAL A 483 16.97 -7.72 -2.67
CA VAL A 483 17.76 -6.62 -3.27
C VAL A 483 17.02 -5.98 -4.44
N ALA A 484 16.44 -6.76 -5.34
CA ALA A 484 15.66 -6.24 -6.48
C ALA A 484 14.46 -5.41 -6.00
N THR A 485 13.70 -5.95 -5.04
CA THR A 485 12.57 -5.26 -4.40
C THR A 485 13.04 -4.00 -3.68
N TYR A 486 14.13 -4.06 -2.91
CA TYR A 486 14.69 -2.89 -2.23
C TYR A 486 15.11 -1.79 -3.19
N VAL A 487 15.81 -2.12 -4.28
CA VAL A 487 16.25 -1.13 -5.28
C VAL A 487 15.05 -0.42 -5.90
N VAL A 488 14.02 -1.17 -6.30
CA VAL A 488 12.81 -0.60 -6.92
C VAL A 488 12.00 0.22 -5.92
N ASP A 489 11.80 -0.27 -4.70
CA ASP A 489 11.06 0.45 -3.65
C ASP A 489 11.77 1.74 -3.24
N ARG A 490 13.11 1.75 -3.24
CA ARG A 490 13.92 2.90 -2.84
C ARG A 490 14.31 3.82 -3.99
N GLN A 491 13.99 3.45 -5.23
CA GLN A 491 14.34 4.22 -6.43
C GLN A 491 15.84 4.58 -6.51
N LEU A 492 16.70 3.69 -5.99
CA LEU A 492 18.14 3.92 -5.86
C LEU A 492 18.89 2.59 -6.01
N VAL A 493 20.06 2.62 -6.63
CA VAL A 493 21.03 1.50 -6.64
C VAL A 493 22.16 1.80 -5.64
N PRO A 494 22.10 1.29 -4.39
CA PRO A 494 23.18 1.48 -3.42
C PRO A 494 24.54 1.00 -3.91
N GLU A 495 25.61 1.60 -3.37
CA GLU A 495 26.98 1.12 -3.61
C GLU A 495 27.25 -0.27 -3.00
N ALA A 496 26.60 -0.58 -1.88
CA ALA A 496 26.68 -1.87 -1.20
C ALA A 496 25.31 -2.55 -1.15
N LEU A 497 25.17 -3.70 -1.82
CA LEU A 497 23.92 -4.46 -1.92
C LEU A 497 23.91 -5.72 -1.03
N GLY A 498 24.84 -5.83 -0.08
CA GLY A 498 24.97 -6.99 0.81
C GLY A 498 25.77 -8.15 0.23
N PHE A 499 26.03 -8.17 -1.07
CA PHE A 499 26.97 -9.06 -1.75
C PHE A 499 27.64 -8.36 -2.95
N PRO A 500 28.80 -8.84 -3.43
CA PRO A 500 29.46 -8.27 -4.61
C PRO A 500 28.57 -8.44 -5.85
N VAL A 501 28.37 -7.35 -6.60
CA VAL A 501 27.61 -7.34 -7.85
C VAL A 501 28.46 -6.80 -8.99
N SER A 502 28.30 -7.36 -10.19
CA SER A 502 29.02 -6.89 -11.37
C SER A 502 28.57 -5.48 -11.80
N ALA A 503 29.38 -4.80 -12.61
CA ALA A 503 28.99 -3.53 -13.23
C ALA A 503 27.75 -3.71 -14.12
N ARG A 504 27.67 -4.85 -14.83
CA ARG A 504 26.53 -5.24 -15.67
C ARG A 504 25.24 -5.32 -14.87
N THR A 505 25.27 -5.92 -13.67
CA THR A 505 24.12 -6.00 -12.76
C THR A 505 23.67 -4.61 -12.32
N ARG A 506 24.61 -3.70 -12.02
CA ARG A 506 24.27 -2.30 -11.68
C ARG A 506 23.60 -1.59 -12.85
N ASP A 507 24.04 -1.81 -14.09
CA ASP A 507 23.41 -1.24 -15.28
C ASP A 507 21.99 -1.76 -15.48
N LEU A 508 21.77 -3.06 -15.27
CA LEU A 508 20.44 -3.67 -15.31
C LEU A 508 19.52 -3.10 -14.21
N LEU A 509 20.03 -2.92 -12.99
CA LEU A 509 19.27 -2.27 -11.91
C LEU A 509 18.91 -0.82 -12.24
N ARG A 510 19.82 -0.04 -12.84
CA ARG A 510 19.51 1.32 -13.31
C ARG A 510 18.49 1.31 -14.44
N ALA A 511 18.57 0.34 -15.35
CA ALA A 511 17.56 0.17 -16.39
C ALA A 511 16.19 -0.14 -15.79
N LEU A 512 16.16 -1.00 -14.77
CA LEU A 512 14.96 -1.35 -14.02
C LEU A 512 14.34 -0.13 -13.31
N LEU A 513 15.15 0.78 -12.74
CA LEU A 513 14.65 2.03 -12.14
C LEU A 513 14.02 3.00 -13.14
N ARG A 514 14.36 2.91 -14.43
CA ARG A 514 13.73 3.74 -15.47
C ARG A 514 12.34 3.25 -15.85
N ARG A 515 11.94 2.06 -15.43
CA ARG A 515 10.61 1.50 -15.64
C ARG A 515 9.61 2.21 -14.73
N ARG A 516 8.42 2.53 -15.25
CA ARG A 516 7.34 3.19 -14.50
C ARG A 516 6.45 2.21 -13.73
N GLY A 517 6.50 0.92 -14.08
CA GLY A 517 5.73 -0.14 -13.42
C GLY A 517 6.43 -0.78 -12.21
N LYS A 518 5.64 -1.31 -11.27
CA LYS A 518 6.15 -1.91 -10.02
C LYS A 518 6.79 -3.28 -10.28
N LEU A 519 7.89 -3.56 -9.61
CA LEU A 519 8.45 -4.91 -9.53
C LEU A 519 8.27 -5.42 -8.11
N PHE A 520 7.75 -6.63 -8.00
CA PHE A 520 7.78 -7.42 -6.79
C PHE A 520 8.64 -8.63 -7.07
N ALA A 521 9.64 -8.91 -6.24
CA ALA A 521 10.43 -10.13 -6.33
C ALA A 521 10.33 -10.88 -5.00
N THR A 522 10.01 -12.18 -5.07
CA THR A 522 9.86 -13.04 -3.90
C THR A 522 10.66 -14.33 -4.08
N GLY A 523 11.30 -14.78 -3.00
CA GLY A 523 11.96 -16.08 -2.93
C GLY A 523 10.94 -17.21 -2.79
N ASP A 524 11.14 -18.28 -3.55
CA ASP A 524 10.46 -19.56 -3.37
C ASP A 524 11.31 -20.46 -2.46
N ASP A 525 10.91 -20.52 -1.19
CA ASP A 525 11.58 -21.31 -0.15
C ASP A 525 11.14 -22.78 -0.14
N CYS A 526 10.33 -23.22 -1.11
CA CYS A 526 9.93 -24.62 -1.22
C CYS A 526 11.17 -25.52 -1.45
N ALA A 527 11.21 -26.66 -0.77
CA ALA A 527 12.32 -27.61 -0.88
C ALA A 527 12.45 -28.13 -2.32
N GLU A 528 11.31 -28.40 -2.94
CA GLU A 528 11.20 -28.92 -4.30
C GLU A 528 10.77 -27.83 -5.29
N ARG A 529 11.15 -27.97 -6.56
CA ARG A 529 10.75 -27.01 -7.59
C ARG A 529 9.33 -27.34 -8.08
N HIS A 530 8.47 -26.33 -8.08
CA HIS A 530 7.20 -26.36 -8.79
C HIS A 530 7.40 -26.40 -10.31
N ARG A 531 6.36 -26.75 -11.06
CA ARG A 531 6.41 -26.97 -12.51
C ARG A 531 7.05 -25.80 -13.27
N GLY A 532 6.70 -24.55 -12.92
CA GLY A 532 7.27 -23.35 -13.54
C GLY A 532 8.77 -23.20 -13.29
N ALA A 533 9.21 -23.41 -12.03
CA ALA A 533 10.61 -23.31 -11.63
C ALA A 533 11.47 -24.42 -12.25
N GLU A 534 10.94 -25.63 -12.33
CA GLU A 534 11.63 -26.77 -12.97
C GLU A 534 11.74 -26.57 -14.48
N ALA A 535 10.70 -26.07 -15.15
CA ALA A 535 10.76 -25.73 -16.57
C ALA A 535 11.80 -24.63 -16.85
N ALA A 536 11.78 -23.54 -16.07
CA ALA A 536 12.80 -22.48 -16.16
C ALA A 536 14.22 -23.02 -15.91
N HIS A 537 14.39 -23.93 -14.95
CA HIS A 537 15.70 -24.53 -14.66
C HIS A 537 16.22 -25.37 -15.82
N ARG A 538 15.39 -26.23 -16.42
CA ARG A 538 15.75 -27.04 -17.61
C ARG A 538 16.22 -26.15 -18.77
N LEU A 539 15.51 -25.04 -19.02
CA LEU A 539 15.89 -24.06 -20.04
C LEU A 539 17.20 -23.34 -19.71
N ALA A 540 17.40 -22.94 -18.44
CA ALA A 540 18.65 -22.31 -17.99
C ALA A 540 19.86 -23.24 -18.15
N VAL A 541 19.72 -24.53 -17.84
CA VAL A 541 20.76 -25.56 -18.06
C VAL A 541 21.07 -25.69 -19.55
N ALA A 542 20.05 -25.77 -20.40
CA ALA A 542 20.23 -25.85 -21.85
C ALA A 542 20.96 -24.61 -22.41
N ALA A 543 20.62 -23.41 -21.90
CA ALA A 543 21.26 -22.15 -22.26
C ALA A 543 22.75 -22.14 -21.91
N LEU A 544 23.09 -22.55 -20.67
CA LEU A 544 24.47 -22.63 -20.22
C LEU A 544 25.29 -23.61 -21.06
N ALA A 545 24.71 -24.78 -21.37
CA ALA A 545 25.35 -25.79 -22.21
C ALA A 545 25.57 -25.31 -23.65
N ALA A 546 24.66 -24.50 -24.20
CA ALA A 546 24.77 -23.96 -25.55
C ALA A 546 25.89 -22.91 -25.69
N GLY A 547 26.17 -22.16 -24.62
CA GLY A 547 27.28 -21.19 -24.58
C GLY A 547 28.68 -21.79 -24.74
N ARG A 548 28.81 -23.12 -24.81
CA ARG A 548 30.08 -23.88 -24.95
C ARG A 548 30.31 -24.53 -26.32
N GLY A 549 29.35 -24.52 -27.27
CA GLY A 549 29.55 -25.20 -28.56
C GLY A 549 28.62 -24.79 -29.70
N LYS A 550 29.16 -24.68 -30.93
CA LYS A 550 28.41 -24.43 -32.17
C LYS A 550 27.55 -25.67 -32.49
N GLY A 551 26.22 -25.52 -32.51
CA GLY A 551 25.27 -26.60 -32.81
C GLY A 551 24.16 -26.84 -31.77
N ARG A 552 24.27 -26.25 -30.58
CA ARG A 552 23.29 -26.43 -29.49
C ARG A 552 22.10 -25.45 -29.49
N ALA A 553 22.13 -24.42 -30.34
CA ALA A 553 21.07 -23.42 -30.43
C ALA A 553 19.72 -24.02 -30.91
N ALA A 554 19.76 -24.98 -31.85
CA ALA A 554 18.56 -25.67 -32.33
C ALA A 554 17.88 -26.48 -31.20
N HIS A 555 18.68 -27.11 -30.33
CA HIS A 555 18.17 -27.85 -29.18
C HIS A 555 17.52 -26.93 -28.14
N VAL A 556 18.14 -25.78 -27.83
CA VAL A 556 17.56 -24.78 -26.93
C VAL A 556 16.23 -24.27 -27.47
N LYS A 557 16.16 -23.97 -28.77
CA LYS A 557 14.92 -23.52 -29.42
C LYS A 557 13.82 -24.58 -29.36
N ALA A 558 14.12 -25.82 -29.75
CA ALA A 558 13.14 -26.91 -29.69
C ALA A 558 12.61 -27.17 -28.28
N LEU A 559 13.48 -27.06 -27.26
CA LEU A 559 13.06 -27.17 -25.86
C LEU A 559 12.19 -25.99 -25.43
N ALA A 560 12.53 -24.77 -25.85
CA ALA A 560 11.75 -23.56 -25.61
C ALA A 560 10.33 -23.67 -26.20
N ASP A 561 10.24 -24.07 -27.48
CA ASP A 561 8.96 -24.23 -28.19
C ASP A 561 8.08 -25.27 -27.48
N LYS A 562 8.65 -26.42 -27.09
CA LYS A 562 7.96 -27.47 -26.35
C LYS A 562 7.42 -26.99 -24.99
N VAL A 563 8.25 -26.26 -24.23
CA VAL A 563 7.85 -25.74 -22.91
C VAL A 563 6.77 -24.67 -23.06
N SER A 564 6.89 -23.77 -24.04
CA SER A 564 5.87 -22.76 -24.35
C SER A 564 4.51 -23.41 -24.65
N GLU A 565 4.49 -24.40 -25.54
CA GLU A 565 3.27 -25.15 -25.89
C GLU A 565 2.65 -25.92 -24.71
N GLU A 566 3.47 -26.43 -23.79
CA GLU A 566 3.01 -27.11 -22.58
C GLU A 566 2.24 -26.15 -21.68
N PHE A 567 2.82 -24.98 -21.39
CA PHE A 567 2.17 -23.99 -20.53
C PHE A 567 0.98 -23.29 -21.18
N GLN A 568 1.00 -23.09 -22.50
CA GLN A 568 -0.15 -22.55 -23.22
C GLN A 568 -1.36 -23.49 -23.12
N ARG A 569 -1.16 -24.80 -23.32
CA ARG A 569 -2.22 -25.82 -23.14
C ARG A 569 -2.78 -25.86 -21.72
N LEU A 570 -1.94 -25.68 -20.71
CA LEU A 570 -2.37 -25.62 -19.30
C LEU A 570 -3.15 -24.34 -18.99
N ALA A 571 -2.75 -23.20 -19.55
CA ALA A 571 -3.47 -21.95 -19.39
C ALA A 571 -4.86 -21.99 -20.04
N ASP A 572 -4.99 -22.65 -21.20
CA ASP A 572 -6.25 -22.80 -21.93
C ASP A 572 -7.27 -23.67 -21.19
N THR A 573 -6.81 -24.69 -20.45
CA THR A 573 -7.70 -25.59 -19.69
C THR A 573 -8.25 -24.97 -18.40
N THR A 574 -7.64 -23.89 -17.89
CA THR A 574 -7.97 -23.32 -16.58
C THR A 574 -9.01 -22.20 -16.64
N ASN A 575 -9.33 -21.63 -17.81
CA ASN A 575 -10.12 -20.40 -17.91
C ASN A 575 -11.29 -20.46 -18.92
N VAL A 576 -12.50 -20.79 -18.44
CA VAL A 576 -13.76 -20.62 -19.17
C VAL A 576 -14.58 -19.49 -18.53
N THR A 577 -14.24 -18.23 -18.81
CA THR A 577 -15.17 -17.10 -18.61
C THR A 577 -14.77 -15.95 -19.54
N THR A 578 -15.44 -15.89 -20.69
CA THR A 578 -15.22 -14.92 -21.76
C THR A 578 -16.02 -13.64 -21.54
N ALA A 579 -15.41 -12.50 -21.88
CA ALA A 579 -16.15 -11.28 -22.14
C ALA A 579 -17.16 -11.55 -23.27
N SER A 580 -18.39 -11.03 -23.14
CA SER A 580 -19.40 -11.20 -24.19
C SER A 580 -18.85 -10.66 -25.51
N ALA A 581 -18.76 -11.56 -26.50
CA ALA A 581 -18.37 -11.21 -27.84
C ALA A 581 -19.26 -10.07 -28.35
N PRO A 582 -18.72 -9.11 -29.12
CA PRO A 582 -19.55 -8.13 -29.80
C PRO A 582 -20.55 -8.87 -30.70
N PRO A 583 -21.80 -8.39 -30.83
CA PRO A 583 -22.75 -8.99 -31.76
C PRO A 583 -22.20 -8.87 -33.17
N ASP A 584 -22.01 -10.01 -33.85
CA ASP A 584 -21.66 -10.09 -35.27
C ASP A 584 -22.83 -9.55 -36.12
N GLY A 585 -22.87 -8.23 -36.27
CA GLY A 585 -23.72 -7.55 -37.24
C GLY A 585 -23.02 -7.51 -38.60
N PRO A 586 -23.69 -7.84 -39.72
CA PRO A 586 -23.10 -7.92 -41.06
C PRO A 586 -22.84 -6.56 -41.73
N ASP A 587 -22.41 -5.54 -40.98
CA ASP A 587 -22.23 -4.18 -41.50
C ASP A 587 -20.73 -3.85 -41.56
N ASP A 588 -20.31 -3.11 -42.58
CA ASP A 588 -18.95 -2.65 -42.93
C ASP A 588 -18.36 -1.64 -41.88
N ARG A 589 -18.84 -1.75 -40.63
CA ARG A 589 -18.58 -0.86 -39.52
C ARG A 589 -17.35 -1.31 -38.77
N ARG A 590 -16.42 -0.38 -38.59
CA ARG A 590 -15.25 -0.52 -37.72
C ARG A 590 -15.65 -1.14 -36.38
N PRO A 591 -15.00 -2.23 -35.93
CA PRO A 591 -15.30 -2.85 -34.65
C PRO A 591 -15.22 -1.83 -33.52
N ARG A 592 -16.30 -1.71 -32.75
CA ARG A 592 -16.45 -0.73 -31.67
C ARG A 592 -16.96 -1.40 -30.40
N TRP A 593 -16.34 -1.10 -29.27
CA TRP A 593 -16.79 -1.56 -27.96
C TRP A 593 -16.59 -0.48 -26.90
N THR A 594 -17.30 -0.62 -25.78
CA THR A 594 -17.16 0.28 -24.63
C THR A 594 -16.61 -0.52 -23.45
N LEU A 595 -15.73 0.10 -22.68
CA LEU A 595 -15.28 -0.44 -21.41
C LEU A 595 -15.15 0.67 -20.36
N ALA A 596 -15.27 0.29 -19.10
CA ALA A 596 -14.96 1.15 -17.97
C ALA A 596 -13.54 0.87 -17.48
N LEU A 597 -12.72 1.91 -17.36
CA LEU A 597 -11.33 1.78 -16.93
C LEU A 597 -11.26 1.63 -15.41
N GLY A 598 -10.72 0.53 -14.90
CA GLY A 598 -10.40 0.39 -13.48
C GLY A 598 -9.08 1.06 -13.11
N ARG A 599 -8.77 1.11 -11.81
CA ARG A 599 -7.55 1.75 -11.31
C ARG A 599 -6.31 0.99 -11.76
N ALA A 600 -6.38 -0.33 -11.81
CA ALA A 600 -5.29 -1.18 -12.30
C ALA A 600 -4.96 -0.92 -13.78
N GLN A 601 -5.96 -0.69 -14.64
CA GLN A 601 -5.75 -0.30 -16.05
C GLN A 601 -5.02 1.04 -16.15
N ILE A 602 -5.48 2.03 -15.38
CA ILE A 602 -4.95 3.40 -15.41
C ILE A 602 -3.51 3.43 -14.91
N ILE A 603 -3.24 2.83 -13.74
CA ILE A 603 -1.90 2.81 -13.15
C ILE A 603 -0.95 1.93 -13.97
N GLY A 604 -1.42 0.77 -14.42
CA GLY A 604 -0.60 -0.20 -15.15
C GLY A 604 -0.45 0.08 -16.64
N GLY A 605 -1.10 1.11 -17.18
CA GLY A 605 -0.98 1.48 -18.59
C GLY A 605 -1.43 0.36 -19.56
N TRP A 606 -2.61 -0.22 -19.33
CA TRP A 606 -3.11 -1.31 -20.17
C TRP A 606 -4.63 -1.26 -20.35
N CYS A 607 -5.12 -1.91 -21.41
CA CYS A 607 -6.54 -1.92 -21.77
C CYS A 607 -6.98 -3.31 -22.25
N PRO A 608 -8.07 -3.90 -21.75
CA PRO A 608 -8.56 -5.18 -22.25
C PRO A 608 -9.12 -5.05 -23.68
N LEU A 609 -8.98 -6.12 -24.45
CA LEU A 609 -9.56 -6.30 -25.78
C LEU A 609 -10.62 -7.42 -25.73
N PRO A 610 -11.71 -7.31 -26.51
CA PRO A 610 -12.75 -8.35 -26.57
C PRO A 610 -12.26 -9.66 -27.20
N GLY A 611 -11.16 -9.62 -27.96
CA GLY A 611 -10.58 -10.77 -28.64
C GLY A 611 -9.61 -10.32 -29.74
N PRO A 612 -9.10 -11.24 -30.58
CA PRO A 612 -8.36 -10.88 -31.77
C PRO A 612 -9.32 -10.20 -32.75
N LEU A 613 -8.95 -9.02 -33.24
CA LEU A 613 -9.74 -8.27 -34.21
C LEU A 613 -9.20 -8.52 -35.62
N ASN A 614 -10.08 -8.57 -36.62
CA ASN A 614 -9.67 -8.77 -38.01
C ASN A 614 -8.69 -7.67 -38.47
N GLY A 615 -7.56 -8.09 -39.03
CA GLY A 615 -6.48 -7.19 -39.47
C GLY A 615 -5.60 -6.66 -38.33
N MET A 616 -5.88 -6.99 -37.07
CA MET A 616 -5.00 -6.66 -35.96
C MET A 616 -3.77 -7.59 -35.97
N PRO A 617 -2.57 -7.09 -35.66
CA PRO A 617 -1.39 -7.93 -35.51
C PRO A 617 -1.61 -9.05 -34.49
N ALA A 618 -0.89 -10.16 -34.66
CA ALA A 618 -0.85 -11.24 -33.68
C ALA A 618 -0.25 -10.75 -32.34
N ALA A 619 -0.37 -11.57 -31.29
CA ALA A 619 0.27 -11.30 -30.01
C ALA A 619 1.78 -11.02 -30.21
N GLY A 620 2.29 -9.98 -29.54
CA GLY A 620 3.64 -9.45 -29.75
C GLY A 620 3.72 -8.32 -30.80
N GLY A 621 2.69 -8.14 -31.62
CA GLY A 621 2.59 -7.02 -32.56
C GLY A 621 2.31 -5.69 -31.87
N ARG A 622 2.72 -4.59 -32.52
CA ARG A 622 2.48 -3.23 -32.04
C ARG A 622 1.46 -2.51 -32.90
N ILE A 623 0.65 -1.67 -32.29
CA ILE A 623 -0.31 -0.79 -32.98
C ILE A 623 -0.24 0.61 -32.37
N ALA A 624 -0.66 1.62 -33.14
CA ALA A 624 -0.85 2.95 -32.60
C ALA A 624 -2.19 3.01 -31.84
N LEU A 625 -2.17 3.55 -30.63
CA LEU A 625 -3.36 3.89 -29.85
C LEU A 625 -3.43 5.41 -29.66
N THR A 626 -4.54 5.99 -30.10
CA THR A 626 -4.92 7.36 -29.80
C THR A 626 -5.97 7.38 -28.70
N VAL A 627 -5.75 8.16 -27.64
CA VAL A 627 -6.76 8.44 -26.61
C VAL A 627 -7.22 9.90 -26.72
N ASP A 628 -8.48 10.08 -27.10
CA ASP A 628 -9.17 11.36 -27.17
C ASP A 628 -10.03 11.55 -25.90
N HIS A 629 -9.49 12.34 -24.97
CA HIS A 629 -10.17 12.68 -23.73
C HIS A 629 -10.79 14.07 -23.84
N ALA A 630 -12.10 14.12 -24.14
CA ALA A 630 -12.83 15.36 -24.38
C ALA A 630 -12.56 16.43 -23.31
N GLY A 631 -12.05 17.60 -23.72
CA GLY A 631 -11.66 18.68 -22.81
C GLY A 631 -10.20 18.61 -22.30
N SER A 632 -9.41 17.66 -22.79
CA SER A 632 -7.97 17.54 -22.56
C SER A 632 -7.22 17.36 -23.89
N GLU A 633 -5.90 17.23 -23.81
CA GLU A 633 -5.04 16.97 -24.98
C GLU A 633 -5.17 15.51 -25.42
N ARG A 634 -5.11 15.30 -26.74
CA ARG A 634 -5.07 13.97 -27.35
C ARG A 634 -3.71 13.32 -27.04
N VAL A 635 -3.74 12.11 -26.50
CA VAL A 635 -2.53 11.36 -26.16
C VAL A 635 -2.36 10.22 -27.16
N GLU A 636 -1.18 10.10 -27.75
CA GLU A 636 -0.84 9.03 -28.67
C GLU A 636 0.23 8.13 -28.05
N SER A 637 0.09 6.82 -28.24
CA SER A 637 1.02 5.82 -27.71
C SER A 637 1.15 4.65 -28.67
N GLU A 638 2.35 4.09 -28.78
CA GLU A 638 2.56 2.79 -29.42
C GLU A 638 2.32 1.70 -28.37
N VAL A 639 1.37 0.80 -28.63
CA VAL A 639 0.95 -0.22 -27.67
C VAL A 639 1.22 -1.63 -28.19
N LEU A 640 1.61 -2.51 -27.28
CA LEU A 640 1.86 -3.92 -27.53
C LEU A 640 0.57 -4.72 -27.36
N ILE A 641 0.24 -5.54 -28.34
CA ILE A 641 -0.86 -6.50 -28.24
C ILE A 641 -0.34 -7.74 -27.52
N ARG A 642 -1.04 -8.15 -26.47
CA ARG A 642 -0.71 -9.34 -25.68
C ARG A 642 -1.91 -10.26 -25.56
N GLN A 643 -1.60 -11.54 -25.41
CA GLN A 643 -2.57 -12.56 -25.04
C GLN A 643 -2.16 -13.10 -23.65
N VAL A 644 -2.98 -12.81 -22.65
CA VAL A 644 -2.79 -13.20 -21.25
C VAL A 644 -3.86 -14.24 -20.93
N GLY A 645 -3.49 -15.52 -21.07
CA GLY A 645 -4.45 -16.64 -21.10
C GLY A 645 -5.43 -16.50 -22.27
N PRO A 646 -6.76 -16.60 -22.06
CA PRO A 646 -7.74 -16.43 -23.13
C PRO A 646 -8.03 -14.95 -23.46
N ARG A 647 -7.47 -14.00 -22.69
CA ARG A 647 -7.79 -12.57 -22.81
C ARG A 647 -6.77 -11.86 -23.67
N TRP A 648 -7.27 -11.01 -24.54
CA TRP A 648 -6.45 -10.10 -25.32
C TRP A 648 -6.37 -8.76 -24.61
N GLU A 649 -5.23 -8.09 -24.69
CA GLU A 649 -5.04 -6.78 -24.09
C GLU A 649 -4.03 -5.94 -24.86
N LEU A 650 -4.14 -4.63 -24.67
CA LEU A 650 -3.16 -3.64 -25.08
C LEU A 650 -2.32 -3.26 -23.89
N HIS A 651 -1.02 -3.19 -24.09
CA HIS A 651 -0.05 -2.85 -23.06
C HIS A 651 0.80 -1.67 -23.49
N GLY A 652 1.21 -0.81 -22.56
CA GLY A 652 1.97 0.41 -22.87
C GLY A 652 1.07 1.63 -23.14
N VAL A 653 -0.19 1.55 -22.74
CA VAL A 653 -1.16 2.65 -22.91
C VAL A 653 -0.77 3.82 -22.03
N VAL A 654 -0.61 4.99 -22.64
CA VAL A 654 -0.42 6.25 -21.92
C VAL A 654 -1.79 6.88 -21.70
N TRP A 655 -2.26 6.89 -20.45
CA TRP A 655 -3.54 7.48 -20.10
C TRP A 655 -3.44 8.99 -19.84
N PRO A 656 -4.46 9.78 -20.23
CA PRO A 656 -4.60 11.17 -19.79
C PRO A 656 -4.62 11.27 -18.25
N THR A 657 -3.88 12.22 -17.68
CA THR A 657 -3.71 12.34 -16.22
C THR A 657 -4.99 12.69 -15.45
N ALA A 658 -5.99 13.23 -16.13
CA ALA A 658 -7.30 13.57 -15.55
C ALA A 658 -8.27 12.38 -15.49
N LEU A 659 -7.89 11.21 -16.02
CA LEU A 659 -8.78 10.07 -16.12
C LEU A 659 -8.94 9.37 -14.76
N LEU A 660 -10.19 9.24 -14.31
CA LEU A 660 -10.53 8.62 -13.03
C LEU A 660 -10.96 7.16 -13.22
N PRO A 661 -10.74 6.27 -12.24
CA PRO A 661 -11.30 4.92 -12.25
C PRO A 661 -12.83 4.97 -12.43
N GLY A 662 -13.35 4.05 -13.22
CA GLY A 662 -14.74 3.97 -13.65
C GLY A 662 -15.07 4.78 -14.90
N THR A 663 -14.18 5.64 -15.41
CA THR A 663 -14.44 6.40 -16.66
C THR A 663 -14.71 5.44 -17.82
N GLU A 664 -15.83 5.66 -18.52
CA GLU A 664 -16.21 4.88 -19.69
C GLU A 664 -15.52 5.42 -20.93
N MET A 665 -15.02 4.49 -21.74
CA MET A 665 -14.30 4.78 -22.95
C MET A 665 -14.79 3.88 -24.07
N THR A 666 -15.01 4.48 -25.23
CA THR A 666 -15.33 3.77 -26.46
C THR A 666 -14.05 3.55 -27.24
N LEU A 667 -13.75 2.32 -27.63
CA LEU A 667 -12.64 1.97 -28.50
C LEU A 667 -13.16 1.59 -29.89
N GLU A 668 -12.41 1.96 -30.91
CA GLU A 668 -12.74 1.77 -32.33
C GLU A 668 -11.48 1.31 -33.08
N TRP A 669 -11.55 0.16 -33.73
CA TRP A 669 -10.47 -0.41 -34.53
C TRP A 669 -10.57 -0.01 -36.00
N GLY A 670 -9.57 0.74 -36.48
CA GLY A 670 -9.42 1.09 -37.89
C GLY A 670 -8.48 0.11 -38.59
N SER A 671 -9.02 -0.95 -39.21
CA SER A 671 -8.23 -1.97 -39.90
C SER A 671 -7.34 -1.42 -41.02
N ALA A 672 -7.84 -0.41 -41.76
CA ALA A 672 -7.09 0.26 -42.83
C ALA A 672 -5.88 1.05 -42.31
N ASP A 673 -6.02 1.65 -41.13
CA ASP A 673 -5.02 2.55 -40.53
C ASP A 673 -4.08 1.78 -39.58
N GLY A 674 -4.38 0.51 -39.27
CA GLY A 674 -3.65 -0.29 -38.29
C GLY A 674 -3.64 0.33 -36.89
N ALA A 675 -4.64 1.16 -36.57
CA ALA A 675 -4.66 2.01 -35.38
C ALA A 675 -5.97 1.87 -34.60
N LEU A 676 -5.85 1.97 -33.27
CA LEU A 676 -6.98 1.99 -32.36
C LEU A 676 -7.23 3.42 -31.88
N THR A 677 -8.49 3.85 -31.89
CA THR A 677 -8.90 5.13 -31.30
C THR A 677 -9.79 4.88 -30.10
N ALA A 678 -9.46 5.48 -28.97
CA ALA A 678 -10.23 5.42 -27.74
C ALA A 678 -10.76 6.82 -27.39
N ARG A 679 -12.06 6.95 -27.08
CA ARG A 679 -12.72 8.23 -26.82
C ARG A 679 -13.52 8.18 -25.53
N THR A 680 -13.37 9.20 -24.67
CA THR A 680 -14.26 9.41 -23.52
C THR A 680 -15.34 10.44 -23.85
N HIS A 681 -16.54 10.28 -23.32
CA HIS A 681 -17.68 11.17 -23.60
C HIS A 681 -17.96 12.06 -22.38
N LEU A 682 -18.19 13.36 -22.58
CA LEU A 682 -18.56 14.28 -21.49
C LEU A 682 -19.98 13.98 -20.98
N LEU A 683 -20.16 14.05 -19.67
CA LEU A 683 -21.49 14.10 -19.08
C LEU A 683 -22.17 15.43 -19.43
N HIS A 684 -23.50 15.41 -19.55
CA HIS A 684 -24.28 16.64 -19.70
C HIS A 684 -24.05 17.63 -18.53
N LYS A 685 -23.89 17.10 -17.31
CA LYS A 685 -23.51 17.85 -16.11
C LYS A 685 -22.46 17.06 -15.34
N PRO A 686 -21.37 17.68 -14.86
CA PRO A 686 -20.43 17.01 -13.97
C PRO A 686 -21.13 16.48 -12.72
N GLN A 687 -20.68 15.33 -12.23
CA GLN A 687 -21.24 14.68 -11.05
C GLN A 687 -20.13 14.41 -10.04
N ARG A 688 -20.43 14.52 -8.75
CA ARG A 688 -19.55 14.13 -7.67
C ARG A 688 -20.05 12.85 -7.03
N VAL A 689 -19.22 11.81 -7.07
CA VAL A 689 -19.47 10.48 -6.51
C VAL A 689 -18.55 10.30 -5.31
N ASP A 690 -19.11 10.23 -4.11
CA ASP A 690 -18.36 10.03 -2.85
C ASP A 690 -17.16 10.98 -2.64
N GLY A 691 -17.21 12.18 -3.23
CA GLY A 691 -16.15 13.19 -3.16
C GLY A 691 -15.42 13.44 -4.48
N ASP A 692 -15.34 12.42 -5.35
CA ASP A 692 -14.63 12.50 -6.63
C ASP A 692 -15.51 13.10 -7.72
N THR A 693 -14.98 14.05 -8.49
CA THR A 693 -15.75 14.76 -9.52
C THR A 693 -15.51 14.18 -10.90
N TYR A 694 -16.54 13.57 -11.48
CA TYR A 694 -16.57 13.01 -12.82
C TYR A 694 -17.15 14.03 -13.81
N ARG A 695 -16.38 14.34 -14.85
CA ARG A 695 -16.81 15.17 -15.99
C ARG A 695 -17.24 14.34 -17.19
N HIS A 696 -16.85 13.07 -17.23
CA HIS A 696 -17.08 12.13 -18.34
C HIS A 696 -17.98 11.01 -17.90
N HIS A 697 -18.63 10.35 -18.86
CA HIS A 697 -19.42 9.14 -18.63
C HIS A 697 -18.58 8.13 -17.85
N TYR A 698 -19.22 7.48 -16.88
CA TYR A 698 -18.56 6.55 -15.97
C TYR A 698 -19.52 5.42 -15.59
N ASN A 699 -18.93 4.26 -15.31
CA ASN A 699 -19.63 3.10 -14.79
C ASN A 699 -19.55 3.11 -13.26
N LEU A 700 -20.70 3.33 -12.62
CA LEU A 700 -20.75 3.54 -11.17
C LEU A 700 -20.38 2.29 -10.37
N GLN A 701 -20.59 1.07 -10.90
CA GLN A 701 -20.14 -0.16 -10.25
C GLN A 701 -18.62 -0.20 -10.14
N VAL A 702 -17.92 0.17 -11.22
CA VAL A 702 -16.45 0.27 -11.22
C VAL A 702 -15.97 1.38 -10.30
N VAL A 703 -16.59 2.57 -10.33
CA VAL A 703 -16.26 3.68 -9.40
C VAL A 703 -16.35 3.22 -7.95
N VAL A 704 -17.46 2.56 -7.57
CA VAL A 704 -17.66 2.10 -6.19
C VAL A 704 -16.60 1.09 -5.78
N ARG A 705 -16.26 0.12 -6.65
CA ARG A 705 -15.24 -0.89 -6.37
C ARG A 705 -13.83 -0.31 -6.29
N GLU A 706 -13.47 0.56 -7.22
CA GLU A 706 -12.09 1.07 -7.39
C GLU A 706 -11.74 2.25 -6.49
N ASN A 707 -12.74 2.92 -5.91
CA ASN A 707 -12.56 3.99 -4.91
C ASN A 707 -12.92 3.53 -3.49
N ALA A 708 -13.02 2.21 -3.26
CA ALA A 708 -13.20 1.66 -1.92
C ALA A 708 -12.03 2.09 -1.00
N PRO A 709 -12.24 2.33 0.31
CA PRO A 709 -11.18 2.78 1.20
C PRO A 709 -9.91 1.92 1.08
N GLY A 710 -8.75 2.57 0.95
CA GLY A 710 -7.45 1.91 0.82
C GLY A 710 -7.15 1.38 -0.58
N SER A 711 -7.93 1.73 -1.62
CA SER A 711 -7.63 1.32 -3.01
C SER A 711 -6.47 2.11 -3.62
N GLU A 712 -6.14 3.25 -3.03
CA GLU A 712 -4.98 4.08 -3.29
C GLU A 712 -3.70 3.60 -2.59
N SER A 713 -3.84 2.76 -1.56
CA SER A 713 -2.71 2.23 -0.79
C SER A 713 -1.87 1.30 -1.66
N THR A 714 -0.57 1.54 -1.68
CA THR A 714 0.40 0.63 -2.31
C THR A 714 0.77 -0.54 -1.39
N SER A 715 0.46 -0.46 -0.10
CA SER A 715 0.71 -1.51 0.87
C SER A 715 -0.25 -2.69 0.70
N LYS A 716 0.27 -3.91 0.88
CA LYS A 716 -0.50 -5.18 0.80
C LYS A 716 -1.71 -5.20 1.73
N VAL A 717 -1.57 -4.64 2.93
CA VAL A 717 -2.67 -4.44 3.88
C VAL A 717 -2.81 -2.93 4.11
N PRO A 718 -3.91 -2.30 3.68
CA PRO A 718 -4.10 -0.87 3.89
C PRO A 718 -4.33 -0.56 5.37
N ASP A 719 -3.74 0.54 5.86
CA ASP A 719 -3.98 1.03 7.23
C ASP A 719 -5.34 1.74 7.29
N LEU A 720 -6.39 0.97 7.54
CA LEU A 720 -7.77 1.46 7.62
C LEU A 720 -8.32 1.41 9.04
N SER A 721 -9.22 2.34 9.35
CA SER A 721 -10.07 2.27 10.54
C SER A 721 -11.03 1.08 10.46
N ASP A 722 -11.63 0.68 11.58
CA ASP A 722 -12.58 -0.45 11.61
C ASP A 722 -13.77 -0.19 10.66
N SER A 723 -14.29 1.05 10.61
CA SER A 723 -15.33 1.46 9.65
C SER A 723 -14.83 1.49 8.20
N GLY A 724 -13.56 1.85 7.97
CA GLY A 724 -12.93 1.78 6.65
C GLY A 724 -12.87 0.36 6.10
N TRP A 725 -12.58 -0.64 6.95
CA TRP A 725 -12.61 -2.05 6.59
C TRP A 725 -14.00 -2.55 6.21
N VAL A 726 -15.04 -2.15 6.97
CA VAL A 726 -16.44 -2.48 6.63
C VAL A 726 -16.79 -1.96 5.23
N LEU A 727 -16.53 -0.67 4.98
CA LEU A 727 -16.83 -0.05 3.68
C LEU A 727 -15.99 -0.62 2.54
N ARG A 728 -14.71 -0.92 2.78
CA ARG A 728 -13.85 -1.58 1.79
C ARG A 728 -14.43 -2.92 1.38
N THR A 729 -14.77 -3.75 2.37
CA THR A 729 -15.29 -5.10 2.16
C THR A 729 -16.61 -5.07 1.40
N LEU A 730 -17.55 -4.22 1.82
CA LEU A 730 -18.83 -4.03 1.14
C LEU A 730 -18.66 -3.60 -0.32
N ARG A 731 -17.80 -2.62 -0.59
CA ARG A 731 -17.63 -2.06 -1.94
C ARG A 731 -16.83 -2.95 -2.87
N LYS A 732 -15.84 -3.70 -2.35
CA LYS A 732 -15.00 -4.61 -3.15
C LYS A 732 -15.72 -5.92 -3.45
N LEU A 733 -16.28 -6.56 -2.42
CA LEU A 733 -16.81 -7.93 -2.49
C LEU A 733 -18.34 -8.00 -2.54
N GLY A 734 -19.05 -6.92 -2.20
CA GLY A 734 -20.51 -6.89 -2.29
C GLY A 734 -21.00 -7.03 -3.73
N HIS A 735 -22.22 -7.56 -3.86
CA HIS A 735 -22.92 -7.60 -5.13
C HIS A 735 -23.33 -6.17 -5.52
N LEU A 736 -22.84 -5.69 -6.67
CA LEU A 736 -23.03 -4.31 -7.12
C LEU A 736 -24.22 -4.21 -8.07
N SER A 737 -25.19 -3.39 -7.70
CA SER A 737 -26.32 -3.03 -8.57
C SER A 737 -25.91 -1.96 -9.60
N PRO A 738 -26.64 -1.79 -10.72
CA PRO A 738 -26.31 -0.78 -11.74
C PRO A 738 -26.26 0.67 -11.23
N ASP A 739 -26.98 0.96 -10.13
CA ASP A 739 -26.96 2.24 -9.42
C ASP A 739 -25.73 2.40 -8.48
N GLY A 740 -24.79 1.45 -8.52
CA GLY A 740 -23.61 1.42 -7.65
C GLY A 740 -23.85 0.96 -6.23
N SER A 741 -25.09 0.63 -5.85
CA SER A 741 -25.36 0.09 -4.51
C SER A 741 -24.64 -1.25 -4.35
N ALA A 742 -23.96 -1.45 -3.22
CA ALA A 742 -23.27 -2.71 -2.91
C ALA A 742 -23.98 -3.42 -1.75
N VAL A 743 -24.31 -4.69 -1.92
CA VAL A 743 -24.94 -5.52 -0.87
C VAL A 743 -24.08 -6.72 -0.48
N LEU A 744 -23.99 -7.00 0.82
CA LEU A 744 -23.30 -8.17 1.36
C LEU A 744 -24.06 -8.70 2.58
N ALA A 745 -24.12 -10.02 2.75
CA ALA A 745 -24.67 -10.61 3.96
C ALA A 745 -23.86 -10.21 5.20
N GLU A 746 -24.55 -9.80 6.26
CA GLU A 746 -23.89 -9.31 7.47
C GLU A 746 -22.99 -10.37 8.11
N ASP A 747 -23.44 -11.63 8.14
CA ASP A 747 -22.70 -12.75 8.73
C ASP A 747 -21.42 -13.11 7.95
N ALA A 748 -21.35 -12.76 6.67
CA ALA A 748 -20.16 -12.95 5.85
C ALA A 748 -19.10 -11.84 6.04
N LEU A 749 -19.48 -10.69 6.63
CA LEU A 749 -18.65 -9.49 6.64
C LEU A 749 -17.31 -9.72 7.34
N VAL A 750 -17.30 -10.28 8.55
CA VAL A 750 -16.09 -10.42 9.36
C VAL A 750 -15.08 -11.36 8.69
N ARG A 751 -15.55 -12.50 8.17
CA ARG A 751 -14.73 -13.44 7.41
C ARG A 751 -14.11 -12.76 6.19
N ASN A 752 -14.92 -12.06 5.42
CA ASN A 752 -14.47 -11.36 4.22
C ASN A 752 -13.48 -10.22 4.54
N CYS A 753 -13.65 -9.51 5.67
CA CYS A 753 -12.65 -8.54 6.12
C CYS A 753 -11.29 -9.20 6.40
N VAL A 754 -11.29 -10.36 7.07
CA VAL A 754 -10.06 -11.12 7.37
C VAL A 754 -9.40 -11.63 6.08
N GLU A 755 -10.18 -12.14 5.14
CA GLU A 755 -9.69 -12.55 3.81
C GLU A 755 -9.08 -11.39 3.02
N LEU A 756 -9.61 -10.17 3.17
CA LEU A 756 -9.03 -8.95 2.62
C LEU A 756 -7.82 -8.40 3.40
N GLY A 757 -7.38 -9.09 4.46
CA GLY A 757 -6.19 -8.74 5.23
C GLY A 757 -6.44 -8.00 6.55
N LEU A 758 -7.68 -7.94 7.06
CA LEU A 758 -7.94 -7.42 8.40
C LEU A 758 -7.17 -8.25 9.46
N PRO A 759 -6.38 -7.63 10.33
CA PRO A 759 -5.73 -8.33 11.44
C PRO A 759 -6.75 -9.06 12.34
N PRO A 760 -6.53 -10.35 12.71
CA PRO A 760 -7.50 -11.15 13.44
C PRO A 760 -7.93 -10.56 14.80
N ASP A 761 -7.04 -9.83 15.48
CA ASP A 761 -7.30 -9.15 16.76
C ASP A 761 -8.31 -7.98 16.63
N ARG A 762 -8.58 -7.53 15.40
CA ARG A 762 -9.54 -6.45 15.10
C ARG A 762 -10.93 -6.95 14.74
N SER A 763 -11.09 -8.24 14.46
CA SER A 763 -12.35 -8.84 13.98
C SER A 763 -13.56 -8.50 14.86
N GLU A 764 -13.42 -8.59 16.18
CA GLU A 764 -14.52 -8.28 17.13
C GLU A 764 -14.97 -6.81 17.09
N ARG A 765 -14.10 -5.89 16.66
CA ARG A 765 -14.43 -4.45 16.56
C ARG A 765 -15.29 -4.12 15.34
N ILE A 766 -15.33 -5.00 14.35
CA ILE A 766 -16.07 -4.80 13.11
C ILE A 766 -17.58 -4.69 13.36
N ARG A 767 -18.15 -5.49 14.27
CA ARG A 767 -19.59 -5.40 14.61
C ARG A 767 -19.96 -4.02 15.16
N ARG A 768 -19.10 -3.44 16.01
CA ARG A 768 -19.30 -2.07 16.52
C ARG A 768 -19.21 -1.04 15.39
N ALA A 769 -18.24 -1.19 14.49
CA ALA A 769 -18.09 -0.30 13.34
C ALA A 769 -19.29 -0.34 12.39
N VAL A 770 -19.90 -1.52 12.18
CA VAL A 770 -21.17 -1.65 11.43
C VAL A 770 -22.28 -0.83 12.09
N HIS A 771 -22.45 -0.98 13.41
CA HIS A 771 -23.45 -0.22 14.16
C HIS A 771 -23.21 1.30 14.05
N ASP A 772 -21.97 1.74 14.18
CA ASP A 772 -21.61 3.15 14.03
C ASP A 772 -21.91 3.66 12.60
N LEU A 773 -21.60 2.88 11.55
CA LEU A 773 -21.90 3.24 10.16
C LEU A 773 -23.41 3.28 9.85
N ILE A 774 -24.22 2.40 10.46
CA ILE A 774 -25.68 2.44 10.35
C ILE A 774 -26.23 3.69 11.03
N ARG A 775 -25.76 3.98 12.26
CA ARG A 775 -26.15 5.19 13.00
C ARG A 775 -25.83 6.45 12.19
N ASP A 776 -24.66 6.48 11.57
CA ASP A 776 -24.18 7.60 10.77
C ASP A 776 -24.79 7.60 9.34
N ARG A 777 -25.71 6.68 9.03
CA ARG A 777 -26.43 6.53 7.75
C ARG A 777 -25.50 6.36 6.55
N ARG A 778 -24.30 5.81 6.76
CA ARG A 778 -23.35 5.51 5.68
C ARG A 778 -23.60 4.14 5.05
N ILE A 779 -24.24 3.24 5.80
CA ILE A 779 -24.77 1.97 5.32
C ILE A 779 -26.16 1.76 5.92
N THR A 780 -26.92 0.82 5.37
CA THR A 780 -28.24 0.44 5.87
C THR A 780 -28.34 -1.08 5.98
N ARG A 781 -29.13 -1.57 6.95
CA ARG A 781 -29.50 -2.98 7.02
C ARG A 781 -30.83 -3.18 6.29
N ILE A 782 -30.90 -4.17 5.41
CA ILE A 782 -32.10 -4.50 4.63
C ILE A 782 -32.32 -6.01 4.64
N PRO A 783 -33.58 -6.48 4.60
CA PRO A 783 -33.85 -7.90 4.44
C PRO A 783 -33.48 -8.35 3.02
N GLY A 784 -32.81 -9.49 2.90
CA GLY A 784 -32.47 -10.13 1.63
C GLY A 784 -32.57 -11.64 1.72
N SER A 785 -32.00 -12.32 0.73
CA SER A 785 -31.86 -13.79 0.74
C SER A 785 -30.55 -14.24 0.11
N LEU A 786 -30.09 -15.45 0.45
CA LEU A 786 -28.98 -16.14 -0.21
C LEU A 786 -29.53 -17.23 -1.12
N ASP A 787 -29.01 -17.31 -2.35
CA ASP A 787 -29.26 -18.46 -3.19
C ASP A 787 -28.40 -19.68 -2.78
N HIS A 788 -28.58 -20.79 -3.48
CA HIS A 788 -27.83 -22.03 -3.25
C HIS A 788 -26.30 -21.91 -3.45
N GLU A 789 -25.82 -20.86 -4.13
CA GLU A 789 -24.41 -20.54 -4.30
C GLU A 789 -23.90 -19.56 -3.22
N GLY A 790 -24.77 -19.15 -2.30
CA GLY A 790 -24.46 -18.16 -1.27
C GLY A 790 -24.46 -16.72 -1.77
N MET A 791 -24.99 -16.45 -2.97
CA MET A 791 -25.01 -15.11 -3.54
C MET A 791 -26.20 -14.29 -3.00
N PRO A 792 -25.95 -13.05 -2.53
CA PRO A 792 -27.00 -12.23 -1.94
C PRO A 792 -27.95 -11.68 -3.01
N SER A 793 -29.25 -11.76 -2.75
CA SER A 793 -30.34 -11.21 -3.56
C SER A 793 -31.14 -10.17 -2.77
N TYR A 794 -31.39 -9.03 -3.41
CA TYR A 794 -32.31 -8.00 -2.92
C TYR A 794 -33.24 -7.55 -4.05
N PRO A 795 -34.58 -7.53 -3.87
CA PRO A 795 -35.32 -7.96 -2.66
C PRO A 795 -35.23 -9.48 -2.39
N PRO A 796 -35.62 -9.95 -1.19
CA PRO A 796 -35.60 -11.38 -0.85
C PRO A 796 -36.44 -12.21 -1.84
N ARG A 797 -35.92 -13.34 -2.30
CA ARG A 797 -36.63 -14.25 -3.21
C ARG A 797 -37.30 -15.38 -2.44
N ARG A 798 -38.48 -15.82 -2.89
CA ARG A 798 -39.18 -16.98 -2.31
C ARG A 798 -38.34 -18.25 -2.49
N GLY A 799 -38.25 -19.06 -1.42
CA GLY A 799 -37.53 -20.33 -1.43
C GLY A 799 -36.01 -20.21 -1.23
N GLN A 800 -35.48 -19.00 -1.10
CA GLN A 800 -34.08 -18.75 -0.73
C GLN A 800 -33.95 -18.49 0.78
N GLU A 801 -32.76 -18.71 1.34
CA GLU A 801 -32.49 -18.52 2.78
C GLU A 801 -32.59 -17.02 3.12
N PRO A 802 -33.52 -16.58 3.98
CA PRO A 802 -33.65 -15.17 4.35
C PRO A 802 -32.50 -14.75 5.26
N VAL A 803 -31.84 -13.63 4.94
CA VAL A 803 -30.71 -13.10 5.70
C VAL A 803 -30.76 -11.57 5.80
N ASP A 804 -30.10 -11.00 6.80
CA ASP A 804 -29.85 -9.57 6.86
C ASP A 804 -28.68 -9.18 5.93
N LEU A 805 -28.93 -8.24 5.03
CA LEU A 805 -27.93 -7.68 4.15
C LEU A 805 -27.54 -6.28 4.62
N LEU A 806 -26.25 -5.97 4.54
CA LEU A 806 -25.73 -4.62 4.64
C LEU A 806 -25.66 -4.01 3.25
N ARG A 807 -26.26 -2.84 3.07
CA ARG A 807 -26.27 -2.07 1.83
C ARG A 807 -25.50 -0.77 1.97
N TYR A 808 -24.50 -0.61 1.11
CA TYR A 808 -23.86 0.67 0.81
C TYR A 808 -24.55 1.33 -0.40
N THR A 809 -24.76 2.64 -0.35
CA THR A 809 -25.28 3.42 -1.50
C THR A 809 -24.33 4.60 -1.74
N PRO A 810 -23.75 4.75 -2.95
CA PRO A 810 -22.86 5.87 -3.25
C PRO A 810 -23.63 7.20 -3.24
N THR A 811 -22.98 8.26 -2.78
CA THR A 811 -23.56 9.60 -2.81
C THR A 811 -23.22 10.26 -4.14
N VAL A 812 -24.21 10.35 -5.04
CA VAL A 812 -24.06 11.00 -6.34
C VAL A 812 -24.75 12.37 -6.31
N THR A 813 -23.98 13.43 -6.49
CA THR A 813 -24.49 14.81 -6.53
C THR A 813 -24.15 15.48 -7.85
N SER A 814 -25.12 16.12 -8.51
CA SER A 814 -24.82 16.93 -9.69
C SER A 814 -24.08 18.19 -9.26
N VAL A 815 -22.91 18.44 -9.83
CA VAL A 815 -22.13 19.65 -9.57
C VAL A 815 -22.49 20.64 -10.66
N THR A 816 -22.89 21.86 -10.26
CA THR A 816 -23.01 22.94 -11.24
C THR A 816 -21.62 23.12 -11.84
N PRO A 817 -21.45 23.04 -13.17
CA PRO A 817 -20.14 23.26 -13.76
C PRO A 817 -19.67 24.62 -13.25
N GLU A 818 -18.65 24.62 -12.37
CA GLU A 818 -17.89 25.82 -12.12
C GLU A 818 -17.51 26.29 -13.52
N HIS A 819 -18.04 27.45 -13.92
CA HIS A 819 -17.67 28.01 -15.20
C HIS A 819 -16.15 28.10 -15.15
N ASP A 820 -15.49 27.19 -15.87
CA ASP A 820 -14.07 27.23 -16.08
C ASP A 820 -13.86 28.59 -16.76
N HIS A 821 -13.55 29.61 -15.97
CA HIS A 821 -13.43 31.01 -16.39
C HIS A 821 -12.20 31.20 -17.29
N ARG A 822 -11.74 30.13 -17.94
CA ARG A 822 -10.48 30.06 -18.68
C ARG A 822 -10.62 30.19 -20.18
N THR A 823 -11.82 30.21 -20.78
CA THR A 823 -11.90 30.25 -22.26
C THR A 823 -12.99 31.10 -22.91
N SER A 824 -13.85 31.83 -22.17
CA SER A 824 -14.73 32.83 -22.82
C SER A 824 -14.12 34.23 -22.77
N ASP A 825 -13.25 34.48 -23.74
CA ASP A 825 -12.79 35.78 -24.15
C ASP A 825 -13.97 36.57 -24.75
N ARG A 826 -14.87 37.10 -23.91
CA ARG A 826 -15.83 38.14 -24.31
C ARG A 826 -16.38 38.90 -23.09
N ARG A 827 -15.81 40.10 -22.95
CA ARG A 827 -16.20 41.23 -22.11
C ARG A 827 -17.74 41.35 -21.99
N SER A 828 -18.32 40.84 -20.92
CA SER A 828 -19.58 41.37 -20.39
C SER A 828 -19.32 41.86 -18.97
N ARG A 829 -19.31 43.19 -18.81
CA ARG A 829 -19.26 43.86 -17.51
C ARG A 829 -20.54 43.48 -16.76
N ARG A 830 -20.46 42.48 -15.88
CA ARG A 830 -21.62 42.03 -15.11
C ARG A 830 -21.71 42.78 -13.79
N ASP A 831 -22.91 43.27 -13.52
CA ASP A 831 -23.33 43.75 -12.22
C ASP A 831 -23.26 42.62 -11.20
N HIS A 832 -22.67 42.91 -10.03
CA HIS A 832 -22.65 41.95 -8.94
C HIS A 832 -23.44 42.50 -7.76
N TRP A 833 -24.23 41.62 -7.16
CA TRP A 833 -24.96 41.89 -5.93
C TRP A 833 -24.00 41.74 -4.76
N VAL A 834 -24.00 42.74 -3.86
CA VAL A 834 -23.28 42.69 -2.59
C VAL A 834 -24.28 42.34 -1.52
N ASP A 835 -24.10 41.20 -0.86
CA ASP A 835 -24.96 40.79 0.25
C ASP A 835 -24.91 41.79 1.41
N GLY A 836 -25.97 41.84 2.21
CA GLY A 836 -26.06 42.81 3.29
C GLY A 836 -25.06 42.49 4.41
N PHE A 837 -24.38 43.51 4.92
CA PHE A 837 -23.31 43.36 5.91
C PHE A 837 -23.37 44.45 6.99
N VAL A 838 -22.73 44.19 8.13
CA VAL A 838 -22.63 45.14 9.24
C VAL A 838 -21.40 46.03 9.06
N ARG A 839 -21.57 47.34 9.17
CA ARG A 839 -20.52 48.36 9.03
C ARG A 839 -20.41 49.19 10.30
N ARG A 840 -19.18 49.49 10.73
CA ARG A 840 -18.92 50.38 11.87
C ARG A 840 -19.28 51.82 11.53
N LEU A 841 -20.02 52.48 12.42
CA LEU A 841 -20.32 53.90 12.36
C LEU A 841 -19.19 54.72 13.03
N PRO A 842 -19.06 56.02 12.69
CA PRO A 842 -18.19 56.94 13.43
C PRO A 842 -18.51 56.97 14.93
N ALA A 843 -17.53 57.34 15.76
CA ALA A 843 -17.73 57.42 17.21
C ALA A 843 -18.89 58.37 17.56
N GLY A 844 -19.81 57.90 18.42
CA GLY A 844 -21.01 58.65 18.83
C GLY A 844 -22.22 58.50 17.91
N ALA A 845 -22.08 57.94 16.70
CA ALA A 845 -23.20 57.69 15.82
C ALA A 845 -23.92 56.37 16.14
N ARG A 846 -25.26 56.38 16.04
CA ARG A 846 -26.12 55.21 16.25
C ARG A 846 -26.81 54.83 14.94
N ALA A 847 -27.07 53.53 14.74
CA ALA A 847 -27.87 53.08 13.61
C ALA A 847 -29.30 53.61 13.72
N SER A 848 -29.90 53.94 12.58
CA SER A 848 -31.32 54.27 12.54
C SER A 848 -32.17 53.04 12.89
N ALA A 849 -33.38 53.29 13.40
CA ALA A 849 -34.36 52.23 13.67
C ALA A 849 -34.58 51.32 12.44
N ASP A 850 -34.58 51.90 11.24
CA ASP A 850 -34.75 51.17 9.97
C ASP A 850 -33.60 50.20 9.66
N MET A 851 -32.36 50.56 10.02
CA MET A 851 -31.20 49.67 9.82
C MET A 851 -31.13 48.59 10.90
N ILE A 852 -31.55 48.91 12.13
CA ILE A 852 -31.71 47.91 13.20
C ILE A 852 -32.78 46.89 12.80
N GLN A 853 -33.92 47.34 12.27
CA GLN A 853 -34.99 46.46 11.81
C GLN A 853 -34.56 45.63 10.58
N ALA A 854 -33.87 46.23 9.61
CA ALA A 854 -33.34 45.50 8.46
C ALA A 854 -32.31 44.43 8.86
N HIS A 855 -31.52 44.68 9.91
CA HIS A 855 -30.63 43.67 10.46
C HIS A 855 -31.41 42.47 11.04
N ARG A 856 -32.44 42.73 11.84
CA ARG A 856 -33.31 41.69 12.41
C ARG A 856 -33.97 40.85 11.33
N GLU A 857 -34.45 41.48 10.26
CA GLU A 857 -35.04 40.78 9.11
C GLU A 857 -34.02 39.89 8.40
N ALA A 858 -32.78 40.37 8.21
CA ALA A 858 -31.71 39.58 7.61
C ALA A 858 -31.28 38.39 8.48
N VAL A 859 -31.21 38.55 9.80
CA VAL A 859 -30.89 37.46 10.74
C VAL A 859 -32.00 36.41 10.75
N ARG A 860 -33.28 36.83 10.75
CA ARG A 860 -34.44 35.93 10.60
C ARG A 860 -34.38 35.14 9.30
N ALA A 861 -34.10 35.81 8.17
CA ALA A 861 -34.03 35.17 6.86
C ALA A 861 -32.86 34.18 6.72
N ALA A 862 -31.74 34.42 7.41
CA ALA A 862 -30.56 33.56 7.38
C ALA A 862 -30.63 32.34 8.32
N ALA A 863 -31.70 32.19 9.12
CA ALA A 863 -31.87 31.13 10.11
C ALA A 863 -30.69 31.04 11.12
N ILE A 864 -30.09 32.17 11.46
CA ILE A 864 -29.01 32.28 12.47
C ILE A 864 -29.61 32.78 13.79
N VAL A 865 -29.00 32.42 14.92
CA VAL A 865 -29.39 32.88 16.28
C VAL A 865 -29.60 34.39 16.32
N ASP A 866 -30.77 34.83 16.79
CA ASP A 866 -31.15 36.24 16.88
C ASP A 866 -30.17 37.01 17.77
N ARG A 867 -29.35 37.87 17.16
CA ARG A 867 -28.40 38.74 17.86
C ARG A 867 -28.72 40.19 17.51
N PRO A 868 -28.85 41.09 18.50
CA PRO A 868 -29.06 42.51 18.24
C PRO A 868 -27.84 43.14 17.57
N LEU A 869 -28.06 44.17 16.75
CA LEU A 869 -27.00 44.94 16.11
C LEU A 869 -26.14 45.63 17.18
N PRO A 870 -24.81 45.42 17.23
CA PRO A 870 -23.96 46.03 18.25
C PRO A 870 -23.95 47.57 18.19
N ASP A 871 -23.83 48.20 19.35
CA ASP A 871 -23.72 49.66 19.44
C ASP A 871 -22.53 50.19 18.62
N GLY A 872 -22.76 51.28 17.88
CA GLY A 872 -21.77 51.86 16.98
C GLY A 872 -21.62 51.13 15.64
N PHE A 873 -22.55 50.23 15.29
CA PHE A 873 -22.62 49.60 13.97
C PHE A 873 -23.97 49.87 13.28
N THR A 874 -23.98 49.85 11.94
CA THR A 874 -25.17 49.91 11.10
C THR A 874 -25.23 48.71 10.16
N TYR A 875 -26.41 48.33 9.72
CA TYR A 875 -26.59 47.28 8.72
C TYR A 875 -26.74 47.89 7.33
N VAL A 876 -25.92 47.45 6.39
CA VAL A 876 -26.02 47.83 4.99
C VAL A 876 -26.84 46.76 4.29
N ARG A 877 -28.00 47.13 3.74
CA ARG A 877 -28.85 46.21 2.97
C ARG A 877 -28.11 45.69 1.74
N ARG A 878 -28.51 44.50 1.29
CA ARG A 878 -28.06 43.94 0.01
C ARG A 878 -28.32 44.96 -1.10
N HIS A 879 -27.30 45.30 -1.87
CA HIS A 879 -27.40 46.27 -2.96
C HIS A 879 -26.60 45.82 -4.18
N ARG A 880 -27.05 46.25 -5.35
CA ARG A 880 -26.40 45.97 -6.64
C ARG A 880 -25.29 47.00 -6.86
N ARG A 881 -24.09 46.55 -7.19
CA ARG A 881 -23.02 47.43 -7.67
C ARG A 881 -22.85 47.27 -9.18
N THR A 882 -23.23 48.31 -9.91
CA THR A 882 -22.78 48.60 -11.27
C THR A 882 -21.38 49.19 -11.19
N ARG A 883 -20.44 48.71 -12.01
CA ARG A 883 -19.04 49.14 -12.00
C ARG A 883 -18.62 49.72 -13.34
#